data_AF-B7FNU6-F1
#
_entry.id   AF-B7FNU6-F1
#
_cell.length_a   1.000
_cell.length_b   1.000
_cell.length_c   1.000
_cell.angle_alpha   90.00
_cell.angle_beta   90.00
_cell.angle_gamma   90.00
#
_symmetry.space_group_name_H-M   'P 1'
#
loop_
_entity.id
_entity.type
_entity.pdbx_description
1 polymer ?
#
loop_
_entity_poly.entity_id
_entity_poly.type
_entity_poly.pdbx_seq_one_letter_code
_entity_poly.pdbx_strand_id
1 'polypeptide(L)'
;MRAWIVLGLSTLTCTNAVLGLRNTEPVSTTASNRERMHVVRRLYGSHARDVRNVLDEVETRMQRYQTGFNVDPEHVVPYENHPFEEMKHRNLQDDGSETSTTDTVNNSTSRFRNMRIRFETKALDDMRDATNAAKIDWYKNLVLPVTAQFWSQALQVVPVAGRLRISAGDLESRTYCGDSEFTAVPTSHVTEGLDNTDLVLYVSGSPSSRFCPDRTLAVAVPCNFDQWDRPTAGAINVCLDNIELNPDGTATSEVKQDYVDVTIHEVAHVLGHSSNSYRFFWDPETGTPRTTRPFSPRTVTCVNGEERTGIYPGETTMGFFERNGQRYATIVTPKVRAIARNQFDCQSLEGGQLENQPTRSESCTGDHWDERLFYPEAMSGIISPTTNILSSLTLALMEDSGWYKANYTSSRMSPWGLGVGCDFVNKPCIVQGRNGPTLPDHALGFFCNTEGQKSCSSELTHKMACTIVDYSKESPQELPPKENQYFPNAPGKGGPRQGDYCPVFGSTYDNKDTSELDCTNAGNNGAALNFYGERYGDDSQCIPSSSGEGRCYVTKCVRNPKVLEVNVGGKWLTCVSDYQRIDTGIIGTNIPQTLICPRISQACPDLFCPFNCAGRGTCNYTNRVNGTVQPKCECFDPDDTSEACSDSLIPEGDFLDDSSGLFDNLEENFFDPLLVVFIDHPNKWTGASWAWATGLITMCLILLLCICSSFMPQRKSKAKIYR
;
A
#
# COMPACT_ATOMS: atom_id res chain seq x y z
N MET A 1 -65.88 -5.78 23.41
CA MET A 1 -66.59 -5.85 24.72
C MET A 1 -65.57 -5.60 25.84
N ARG A 2 -66.01 -5.12 27.02
CA ARG A 2 -65.40 -5.17 28.39
C ARG A 2 -63.88 -5.44 28.53
N ALA A 3 -63.07 -4.75 29.34
CA ALA A 3 -63.21 -3.58 30.24
C ALA A 3 -61.76 -3.04 30.50
N TRP A 4 -61.44 -1.74 30.66
CA TRP A 4 -61.59 -0.87 31.86
C TRP A 4 -61.09 -1.56 33.16
N ILE A 5 -60.29 -0.96 34.07
CA ILE A 5 -60.19 0.42 34.62
C ILE A 5 -58.68 0.77 34.84
N VAL A 6 -58.07 1.98 34.78
CA VAL A 6 -58.43 3.42 34.66
C VAL A 6 -58.25 4.27 35.96
N LEU A 7 -57.56 5.44 35.86
CA LEU A 7 -57.22 6.46 36.90
C LEU A 7 -56.13 6.12 37.95
N GLY A 8 -55.31 7.08 38.44
CA GLY A 8 -55.08 8.46 37.96
C GLY A 8 -54.37 9.43 38.95
N LEU A 9 -53.97 10.60 38.41
CA LEU A 9 -53.78 11.94 39.04
C LEU A 9 -52.52 12.30 39.91
N SER A 10 -51.77 13.25 39.34
CA SER A 10 -51.22 14.51 39.92
C SER A 10 -50.09 14.55 40.98
N THR A 11 -48.87 14.84 40.48
CA THR A 11 -47.97 15.97 40.87
C THR A 11 -47.74 16.37 42.34
N LEU A 12 -46.46 16.35 42.76
CA LEU A 12 -45.82 17.42 43.56
C LEU A 12 -44.28 17.36 43.44
N THR A 13 -43.54 18.31 44.04
CA THR A 13 -42.26 18.81 43.49
C THR A 13 -41.04 18.76 44.41
N CYS A 14 -39.85 18.67 43.79
CA CYS A 14 -38.52 19.13 44.26
C CYS A 14 -37.90 18.53 45.54
N THR A 15 -36.69 17.96 45.43
CA THR A 15 -35.42 18.64 45.81
C THR A 15 -34.19 17.79 45.48
N ASN A 16 -33.02 18.43 45.34
CA ASN A 16 -31.72 17.74 45.22
C ASN A 16 -31.20 17.32 46.60
N ALA A 17 -30.60 16.13 46.70
CA ALA A 17 -29.73 15.76 47.82
C ALA A 17 -28.56 14.89 47.32
N VAL A 18 -27.33 15.38 47.52
CA VAL A 18 -26.10 14.62 47.25
C VAL A 18 -25.63 13.96 48.54
N LEU A 19 -25.41 12.65 48.51
CA LEU A 19 -24.61 11.93 49.49
C LEU A 19 -24.09 10.63 48.86
N GLY A 20 -22.78 10.50 48.77
CA GLY A 20 -22.13 9.35 48.11
C GLY A 20 -21.94 8.15 49.04
N LEU A 21 -21.92 6.96 48.46
CA LEU A 21 -21.44 5.74 49.12
C LEU A 21 -20.24 5.19 48.33
N ARG A 22 -19.22 4.76 49.06
CA ARG A 22 -18.01 4.14 48.49
C ARG A 22 -18.34 2.71 48.08
N ASN A 23 -18.15 2.37 46.82
CA ASN A 23 -18.07 0.97 46.40
C ASN A 23 -16.59 0.55 46.34
N THR A 24 -16.31 -0.62 46.89
CA THR A 24 -14.99 -1.27 46.86
C THR A 24 -14.72 -1.90 45.50
N GLU A 25 -13.45 -1.92 45.09
CA GLU A 25 -13.00 -2.59 43.87
C GLU A 25 -13.26 -4.11 43.91
N PRO A 26 -13.76 -4.71 42.82
CA PRO A 26 -13.52 -6.11 42.50
C PRO A 26 -12.20 -6.25 41.73
N VAL A 27 -11.43 -7.30 42.03
CA VAL A 27 -10.11 -7.56 41.42
C VAL A 27 -10.24 -7.84 39.91
N SER A 28 -9.32 -7.29 39.11
CA SER A 28 -9.27 -7.47 37.66
C SER A 28 -8.85 -8.89 37.26
N THR A 29 -9.76 -9.63 36.61
CA THR A 29 -9.46 -10.85 35.84
C THR A 29 -10.36 -10.96 34.61
N THR A 30 -10.14 -10.11 33.61
CA THR A 30 -10.76 -10.24 32.28
C THR A 30 -9.71 -10.06 31.19
N ALA A 31 -9.60 -11.02 30.28
CA ALA A 31 -8.89 -10.80 29.02
C ALA A 31 -9.53 -9.62 28.28
N SER A 32 -8.71 -8.74 27.70
CA SER A 32 -9.21 -7.54 27.05
C SER A 32 -9.92 -7.89 25.75
N ASN A 33 -11.25 -7.68 25.70
CA ASN A 33 -11.92 -7.40 24.44
C ASN A 33 -11.40 -6.05 23.95
N ARG A 34 -10.27 -6.04 23.23
CA ARG A 34 -9.87 -4.92 22.37
C ARG A 34 -10.97 -4.77 21.31
N GLU A 35 -11.92 -3.88 21.58
CA GLU A 35 -12.93 -3.43 20.62
C GLU A 35 -12.20 -2.99 19.35
N ARG A 36 -12.59 -3.53 18.18
CA ARG A 36 -11.86 -3.37 16.91
C ARG A 36 -11.77 -1.88 16.57
N MET A 37 -10.60 -1.28 16.82
CA MET A 37 -10.43 0.17 16.67
C MET A 37 -10.67 0.56 15.21
N HIS A 38 -11.59 1.51 15.01
CA HIS A 38 -11.96 2.08 13.71
C HIS A 38 -10.69 2.37 12.87
N VAL A 39 -10.63 1.84 11.64
CA VAL A 39 -9.38 1.74 10.84
C VAL A 39 -8.58 3.05 10.80
N VAL A 40 -9.24 4.19 10.58
CA VAL A 40 -8.64 5.54 10.60
C VAL A 40 -7.80 5.81 11.87
N ARG A 41 -8.22 5.32 13.04
CA ARG A 41 -7.44 5.45 14.29
C ARG A 41 -6.24 4.51 14.35
N ARG A 42 -6.29 3.32 13.74
CA ARG A 42 -5.12 2.41 13.64
C ARG A 42 -3.99 3.11 12.87
N LEU A 43 -4.33 3.83 11.80
CA LEU A 43 -3.39 4.42 10.85
C LEU A 43 -2.81 5.77 11.30
N TYR A 44 -3.66 6.78 11.56
CA TYR A 44 -3.22 8.18 11.70
C TYR A 44 -2.84 8.59 13.15
N GLY A 45 -2.27 7.66 13.93
CA GLY A 45 -2.01 7.85 15.36
C GLY A 45 -0.68 8.53 15.70
N SER A 46 -0.69 9.49 16.63
CA SER A 46 0.50 10.22 17.09
C SER A 46 1.63 9.35 17.63
N HIS A 47 1.33 8.20 18.26
CA HIS A 47 2.32 7.30 18.87
C HIS A 47 3.43 6.83 17.91
N ALA A 48 3.15 6.70 16.61
CA ALA A 48 4.14 6.29 15.61
C ALA A 48 5.25 7.35 15.43
N ARG A 49 5.00 8.60 15.79
CA ARG A 49 5.99 9.68 15.76
C ARG A 49 7.07 9.47 16.83
N ASP A 50 6.63 9.13 18.04
CA ASP A 50 7.49 9.10 19.20
C ASP A 50 8.42 7.86 19.17
N VAL A 51 7.96 6.75 18.58
CA VAL A 51 8.78 5.56 18.23
C VAL A 51 9.90 5.93 17.25
N ARG A 52 9.56 6.65 16.17
CA ARG A 52 10.53 7.02 15.12
C ARG A 52 11.60 7.99 15.62
N ASN A 53 11.31 8.83 16.62
CA ASN A 53 12.32 9.63 17.31
C ASN A 53 13.42 8.73 17.93
N VAL A 54 13.03 7.64 18.58
CA VAL A 54 13.99 6.74 19.24
C VAL A 54 14.85 6.02 18.21
N LEU A 55 14.29 5.64 17.06
CA LEU A 55 15.08 5.06 15.96
C LEU A 55 16.18 6.04 15.49
N ASP A 56 15.89 7.35 15.44
CA ASP A 56 16.90 8.39 15.19
C ASP A 56 18.01 8.40 16.26
N GLU A 57 17.64 8.32 17.54
CA GLU A 57 18.59 8.23 18.66
C GLU A 57 19.41 6.92 18.63
N VAL A 58 18.88 5.83 18.07
CA VAL A 58 19.63 4.57 17.85
C VAL A 58 20.64 4.73 16.71
N GLU A 59 20.21 5.20 15.54
CA GLU A 59 21.09 5.42 14.37
C GLU A 59 22.20 6.44 14.70
N THR A 60 21.84 7.65 15.12
CA THR A 60 22.78 8.79 15.28
C THR A 60 23.82 8.62 16.38
N ARG A 61 23.67 7.63 17.27
CA ARG A 61 24.69 7.22 18.25
C ARG A 61 25.90 6.55 17.61
N MET A 62 25.78 5.91 16.43
CA MET A 62 26.93 5.28 15.77
C MET A 62 27.85 6.36 15.17
N GLN A 63 29.16 6.28 15.46
CA GLN A 63 30.12 7.34 15.08
C GLN A 63 30.14 7.65 13.57
N ARG A 64 29.83 6.68 12.70
CA ARG A 64 29.78 6.89 11.23
C ARG A 64 28.75 7.95 10.80
N TYR A 65 27.60 8.07 11.47
CA TYR A 65 26.58 9.08 11.13
C TYR A 65 27.03 10.52 11.40
N GLN A 66 28.05 10.68 12.25
CA GLN A 66 28.61 11.96 12.66
C GLN A 66 29.87 12.33 11.85
N THR A 67 30.67 11.34 11.43
CA THR A 67 31.95 11.56 10.73
C THR A 67 31.90 11.33 9.22
N GLY A 68 31.04 10.41 8.77
CA GLY A 68 31.07 9.87 7.41
C GLY A 68 32.23 8.90 7.16
N PHE A 69 32.76 8.22 8.17
CA PHE A 69 33.79 7.19 8.01
C PHE A 69 33.45 5.90 8.78
N ASN A 70 33.94 4.76 8.28
CA ASN A 70 33.85 3.45 8.96
C ASN A 70 34.43 3.54 10.37
N VAL A 71 33.76 2.93 11.35
CA VAL A 71 34.22 2.90 12.74
C VAL A 71 35.40 1.95 12.92
N ASP A 72 35.45 0.89 12.13
CA ASP A 72 36.60 -0.02 11.99
C ASP A 72 37.10 -0.01 10.52
N PRO A 73 38.19 0.73 10.20
CA PRO A 73 38.76 0.76 8.86
C PRO A 73 39.41 -0.56 8.41
N GLU A 74 39.70 -1.48 9.33
CA GLU A 74 40.23 -2.81 9.01
C GLU A 74 39.08 -3.81 8.72
N HIS A 75 37.82 -3.41 8.93
CA HIS A 75 36.66 -4.20 8.54
C HIS A 75 36.40 -4.09 7.03
N VAL A 76 36.95 -5.06 6.29
CA VAL A 76 36.72 -5.25 4.85
C VAL A 76 35.84 -6.47 4.65
N VAL A 77 34.68 -6.28 4.03
CA VAL A 77 33.81 -7.36 3.55
C VAL A 77 34.39 -7.88 2.22
N PRO A 78 34.69 -9.17 2.09
CA PRO A 78 35.31 -9.71 0.88
C PRO A 78 34.31 -9.81 -0.28
N TYR A 79 34.74 -9.47 -1.49
CA TYR A 79 33.98 -9.58 -2.73
C TYR A 79 34.86 -10.12 -3.87
N GLU A 80 34.24 -10.51 -4.99
CA GLU A 80 34.93 -10.84 -6.23
C GLU A 80 34.65 -9.74 -7.27
N ASN A 81 35.64 -8.87 -7.49
CA ASN A 81 35.62 -7.77 -8.48
C ASN A 81 34.46 -6.77 -8.28
N HIS A 82 34.37 -6.19 -7.08
CA HIS A 82 33.35 -5.18 -6.78
C HIS A 82 33.55 -3.93 -7.67
N PRO A 83 32.48 -3.32 -8.24
CA PRO A 83 32.58 -2.12 -9.10
C PRO A 83 33.27 -0.89 -8.49
N PHE A 84 33.52 -0.90 -7.17
CA PHE A 84 34.22 0.15 -6.42
C PHE A 84 35.62 -0.27 -5.90
N GLU A 85 36.09 -1.49 -6.22
CA GLU A 85 37.48 -1.92 -5.98
C GLU A 85 38.40 -1.46 -7.11
N GLU A 86 38.02 -1.72 -8.36
CA GLU A 86 38.80 -1.31 -9.52
C GLU A 86 38.45 0.12 -9.96
N MET A 87 39.46 0.98 -10.08
CA MET A 87 39.26 2.39 -10.49
C MET A 87 38.85 2.57 -11.97
N LYS A 88 38.59 1.49 -12.71
CA LYS A 88 38.26 1.46 -14.14
C LYS A 88 36.87 0.81 -14.34
N HIS A 89 36.13 1.28 -15.34
CA HIS A 89 34.82 0.74 -15.76
C HIS A 89 33.79 0.62 -14.61
N ARG A 90 33.45 1.80 -14.06
CA ARG A 90 32.72 2.00 -12.79
C ARG A 90 31.19 1.94 -12.88
N ASN A 91 30.62 1.86 -14.07
CA ASN A 91 29.17 1.96 -14.25
C ASN A 91 28.46 0.71 -13.72
N LEU A 92 27.62 0.87 -12.68
CA LEU A 92 26.81 -0.24 -12.15
C LEU A 92 25.74 -0.72 -13.14
N GLN A 93 25.35 0.14 -14.08
CA GLN A 93 24.33 -0.15 -15.09
C GLN A 93 24.90 -0.90 -16.32
N ASP A 94 26.22 -1.04 -16.42
CA ASP A 94 26.88 -1.85 -17.45
C ASP A 94 26.89 -3.33 -17.01
N ASP A 95 26.17 -4.16 -17.74
CA ASP A 95 25.88 -5.56 -17.39
C ASP A 95 27.05 -6.54 -17.62
N GLY A 96 28.26 -6.02 -17.77
CA GLY A 96 29.49 -6.79 -17.95
C GLY A 96 29.85 -6.99 -19.41
N SER A 97 29.55 -6.02 -20.28
CA SER A 97 29.91 -6.06 -21.70
C SER A 97 31.34 -5.54 -21.96
N GLU A 98 32.27 -5.79 -21.04
CA GLU A 98 33.70 -5.54 -21.30
C GLU A 98 34.18 -6.48 -22.42
N THR A 99 34.26 -5.93 -23.63
CA THR A 99 34.83 -6.62 -24.80
C THR A 99 36.36 -6.63 -24.69
N SER A 100 36.88 -7.39 -23.71
CA SER A 100 38.32 -7.58 -23.53
C SER A 100 38.90 -8.33 -24.73
N THR A 101 39.72 -7.64 -25.53
CA THR A 101 40.20 -8.11 -26.83
C THR A 101 41.36 -9.11 -26.78
N THR A 102 41.41 -9.97 -25.75
CA THR A 102 42.20 -11.22 -25.69
C THR A 102 41.64 -12.18 -24.65
N ASP A 103 40.65 -13.02 -25.02
CA ASP A 103 40.71 -14.49 -24.93
C ASP A 103 39.34 -15.15 -25.16
N THR A 104 39.33 -16.35 -25.74
CA THR A 104 38.10 -16.99 -26.26
C THR A 104 37.41 -17.93 -25.27
N VAL A 105 36.57 -17.37 -24.38
CA VAL A 105 35.47 -18.12 -23.74
C VAL A 105 34.22 -17.25 -23.66
N ASN A 106 33.14 -17.65 -24.34
CA ASN A 106 31.83 -17.01 -24.20
C ASN A 106 31.19 -17.38 -22.85
N ASN A 107 31.29 -16.50 -21.85
CA ASN A 107 30.39 -16.54 -20.69
C ASN A 107 30.30 -15.16 -20.01
N SER A 108 29.64 -14.18 -20.65
CA SER A 108 29.25 -12.95 -19.96
C SER A 108 28.15 -13.27 -18.95
N THR A 109 28.56 -13.41 -17.68
CA THR A 109 27.62 -13.57 -16.57
C THR A 109 27.70 -12.34 -15.69
N SER A 110 26.58 -11.62 -15.56
CA SER A 110 26.53 -10.41 -14.74
C SER A 110 27.05 -10.65 -13.32
N ARG A 111 27.83 -9.69 -12.84
CA ARG A 111 28.45 -9.64 -11.50
C ARG A 111 27.42 -9.49 -10.38
N PHE A 112 26.26 -8.93 -10.70
CA PHE A 112 25.12 -8.80 -9.78
C PHE A 112 24.32 -10.11 -9.72
N ARG A 113 23.91 -10.51 -8.51
CA ARG A 113 23.05 -11.66 -8.24
C ARG A 113 22.01 -11.31 -7.17
N ASN A 114 20.88 -12.00 -7.21
CA ASN A 114 19.81 -11.94 -6.22
C ASN A 114 20.37 -12.05 -4.79
N MET A 115 20.04 -11.07 -3.94
CA MET A 115 20.65 -10.89 -2.62
C MET A 115 20.33 -12.06 -1.67
N ARG A 116 21.35 -12.63 -1.03
CA ARG A 116 21.20 -13.72 -0.05
C ARG A 116 20.90 -13.14 1.33
N ILE A 117 19.62 -13.09 1.69
CA ILE A 117 19.15 -12.55 2.97
C ILE A 117 19.04 -13.67 4.00
N ARG A 118 19.60 -13.48 5.19
CA ARG A 118 19.50 -14.41 6.32
C ARG A 118 18.85 -13.74 7.53
N PHE A 119 17.71 -14.27 7.97
CA PHE A 119 17.15 -13.91 9.27
C PHE A 119 17.81 -14.72 10.38
N GLU A 120 18.28 -14.05 11.44
CA GLU A 120 18.79 -14.68 12.66
C GLU A 120 17.74 -14.53 13.76
N THR A 121 17.07 -15.63 14.11
CA THR A 121 15.88 -15.63 14.98
C THR A 121 16.17 -16.04 16.42
N LYS A 122 17.43 -16.26 16.82
CA LYS A 122 17.75 -16.77 18.16
C LYS A 122 17.12 -15.95 19.30
N ALA A 123 16.99 -14.63 19.16
CA ALA A 123 16.35 -13.81 20.19
C ALA A 123 14.84 -14.12 20.34
N LEU A 124 14.12 -14.39 19.25
CA LEU A 124 12.75 -14.92 19.30
C LEU A 124 12.70 -16.30 19.97
N ASP A 125 13.63 -17.19 19.63
CA ASP A 125 13.64 -18.56 20.15
C ASP A 125 13.98 -18.61 21.66
N ASP A 126 14.87 -17.73 22.13
CA ASP A 126 15.24 -17.61 23.56
C ASP A 126 14.11 -17.00 24.42
N MET A 127 13.21 -16.20 23.84
CA MET A 127 12.04 -15.63 24.53
C MET A 127 10.74 -16.43 24.35
N ARG A 128 10.81 -17.61 23.70
CA ARG A 128 9.64 -18.38 23.29
C ARG A 128 9.00 -19.13 24.48
N ASP A 129 7.75 -18.82 24.78
CA ASP A 129 6.94 -19.43 25.86
C ASP A 129 5.56 -19.91 25.37
N ALA A 130 4.73 -20.41 26.29
CA ALA A 130 3.41 -20.95 25.98
C ALA A 130 2.37 -19.91 25.51
N THR A 131 2.65 -18.61 25.67
CA THR A 131 1.76 -17.50 25.28
C THR A 131 2.12 -16.93 23.90
N ASN A 132 3.40 -16.90 23.55
CA ASN A 132 3.90 -16.30 22.31
C ASN A 132 4.32 -17.33 21.23
N ALA A 133 4.46 -18.62 21.58
CA ALA A 133 4.91 -19.68 20.67
C ALA A 133 4.23 -19.67 19.29
N ALA A 134 2.90 -19.67 19.23
CA ALA A 134 2.17 -19.70 17.96
C ALA A 134 2.45 -18.45 17.10
N LYS A 135 2.62 -17.29 17.72
CA LYS A 135 2.92 -16.02 17.05
C LYS A 135 4.34 -16.02 16.47
N ILE A 136 5.30 -16.51 17.24
CA ILE A 136 6.70 -16.66 16.83
C ILE A 136 6.81 -17.68 15.69
N ASP A 137 6.17 -18.85 15.83
CA ASP A 137 6.18 -19.90 14.81
C ASP A 137 5.50 -19.42 13.53
N TRP A 138 4.39 -18.69 13.61
CA TRP A 138 3.71 -18.09 12.46
C TRP A 138 4.60 -17.07 11.74
N TYR A 139 5.16 -16.09 12.47
CA TYR A 139 6.00 -15.04 11.90
C TYR A 139 7.27 -15.60 11.25
N LYS A 140 7.93 -16.55 11.92
CA LYS A 140 9.15 -17.22 11.41
C LYS A 140 8.91 -18.09 10.18
N ASN A 141 7.79 -18.81 10.10
CA ASN A 141 7.53 -19.76 9.02
C ASN A 141 6.74 -19.18 7.83
N LEU A 142 6.07 -18.03 8.00
CA LEU A 142 5.26 -17.41 6.95
C LEU A 142 5.78 -16.04 6.51
N VAL A 143 6.04 -15.12 7.45
CA VAL A 143 6.33 -13.72 7.12
C VAL A 143 7.79 -13.56 6.69
N LEU A 144 8.73 -13.99 7.53
CA LEU A 144 10.17 -13.87 7.23
C LEU A 144 10.58 -14.52 5.87
N PRO A 145 10.12 -15.73 5.51
CA PRO A 145 10.49 -16.34 4.23
C PRO A 145 9.94 -15.58 3.02
N VAL A 146 8.72 -15.04 3.11
CA VAL A 146 8.11 -14.21 2.05
C VAL A 146 8.86 -12.89 1.88
N THR A 147 9.22 -12.21 2.97
CA THR A 147 10.03 -10.99 2.90
C THR A 147 11.43 -11.24 2.34
N ALA A 148 12.09 -12.34 2.72
CA ALA A 148 13.38 -12.72 2.14
C ALA A 148 13.26 -12.99 0.63
N GLN A 149 12.24 -13.73 0.20
CA GLN A 149 11.99 -14.01 -1.21
C GLN A 149 11.77 -12.72 -2.00
N PHE A 150 10.90 -11.83 -1.51
CA PHE A 150 10.59 -10.56 -2.16
C PHE A 150 11.86 -9.71 -2.38
N TRP A 151 12.62 -9.42 -1.32
CA TRP A 151 13.80 -8.56 -1.44
C TRP A 151 14.95 -9.22 -2.21
N SER A 152 15.07 -10.55 -2.18
CA SER A 152 16.01 -11.29 -3.02
C SER A 152 15.62 -11.28 -4.51
N GLN A 153 14.33 -11.21 -4.85
CA GLN A 153 13.85 -11.06 -6.22
C GLN A 153 13.95 -9.60 -6.72
N ALA A 154 13.71 -8.63 -5.84
CA ALA A 154 13.66 -7.21 -6.18
C ALA A 154 15.04 -6.53 -6.25
N LEU A 155 16.04 -6.97 -5.47
CA LEU A 155 17.37 -6.37 -5.44
C LEU A 155 18.48 -7.41 -5.67
N GLN A 156 19.43 -7.03 -6.53
CA GLN A 156 20.67 -7.75 -6.76
C GLN A 156 21.87 -6.99 -6.20
N VAL A 157 22.84 -7.72 -5.67
CA VAL A 157 24.12 -7.23 -5.14
C VAL A 157 25.28 -7.96 -5.81
N VAL A 158 26.50 -7.44 -5.67
CA VAL A 158 27.70 -8.27 -5.83
C VAL A 158 27.78 -9.18 -4.58
N PRO A 159 27.81 -10.52 -4.72
CA PRO A 159 27.76 -11.39 -3.55
C PRO A 159 29.04 -11.36 -2.71
N VAL A 160 28.88 -11.40 -1.39
CA VAL A 160 30.00 -11.54 -0.44
C VAL A 160 30.76 -12.84 -0.69
N ALA A 161 32.07 -12.73 -0.89
CA ALA A 161 32.96 -13.83 -1.22
C ALA A 161 33.34 -14.63 0.04
N GLY A 162 32.73 -15.80 0.21
CA GLY A 162 32.97 -16.68 1.35
C GLY A 162 32.06 -16.41 2.55
N ARG A 163 32.50 -15.60 3.52
CA ARG A 163 31.79 -15.36 4.78
C ARG A 163 31.65 -13.86 5.11
N LEU A 164 30.41 -13.41 5.33
CA LEU A 164 30.10 -12.10 5.86
C LEU A 164 30.41 -12.06 7.37
N ARG A 165 31.37 -11.23 7.77
CA ARG A 165 31.64 -10.93 9.18
C ARG A 165 30.94 -9.65 9.60
N ILE A 166 30.73 -9.50 10.90
CA ILE A 166 30.16 -8.30 11.51
C ILE A 166 31.26 -7.48 12.18
N SER A 167 31.39 -6.20 11.81
CA SER A 167 32.18 -5.21 12.53
C SER A 167 31.65 -5.04 13.95
N ALA A 168 32.42 -5.46 14.95
CA ALA A 168 32.14 -5.14 16.35
C ALA A 168 32.48 -3.67 16.70
N GLY A 169 33.02 -2.89 15.76
CA GLY A 169 33.23 -1.45 15.90
C GLY A 169 31.93 -0.64 15.75
N ASP A 170 31.05 -1.07 14.84
CA ASP A 170 29.77 -0.39 14.57
C ASP A 170 28.67 -0.78 15.59
N LEU A 171 28.75 -1.95 16.25
CA LEU A 171 27.75 -2.42 17.23
C LEU A 171 27.71 -1.60 18.54
N GLU A 172 26.50 -1.35 19.07
CA GLU A 172 26.34 -0.69 20.37
C GLU A 172 26.97 -1.54 21.48
N SER A 173 27.81 -0.92 22.32
CA SER A 173 28.60 -1.60 23.34
C SER A 173 29.40 -2.80 22.80
N ARG A 174 29.76 -2.78 21.51
CA ARG A 174 30.39 -3.88 20.75
C ARG A 174 29.59 -5.20 20.76
N THR A 175 28.29 -5.13 21.05
CA THR A 175 27.45 -6.28 21.40
C THR A 175 26.12 -6.29 20.66
N TYR A 176 25.42 -5.15 20.59
CA TYR A 176 24.04 -5.09 20.08
C TYR A 176 23.96 -4.51 18.68
N CYS A 177 23.08 -5.09 17.86
CA CYS A 177 22.69 -4.55 16.58
C CYS A 177 21.47 -3.63 16.80
N GLY A 178 21.60 -2.34 16.48
CA GLY A 178 20.69 -1.32 17.00
C GLY A 178 21.09 -0.95 18.43
N ASP A 179 20.31 -1.35 19.43
CA ASP A 179 20.67 -1.22 20.85
C ASP A 179 20.18 -2.40 21.71
N SER A 180 20.48 -2.35 23.01
CA SER A 180 20.17 -3.42 23.96
C SER A 180 18.70 -3.88 24.10
N GLU A 181 17.69 -3.16 23.57
CA GLU A 181 16.32 -3.68 23.52
C GLU A 181 16.04 -4.54 22.27
N PHE A 182 16.85 -4.40 21.21
CA PHE A 182 16.78 -5.27 20.04
C PHE A 182 17.42 -6.63 20.34
N THR A 183 18.72 -6.79 20.05
CA THR A 183 19.33 -8.13 19.97
C THR A 183 20.85 -8.09 19.99
N ALA A 184 21.45 -9.04 20.71
CA ALA A 184 22.89 -9.23 20.78
C ALA A 184 23.40 -10.05 19.58
N VAL A 185 24.46 -9.57 18.94
CA VAL A 185 25.12 -10.30 17.84
C VAL A 185 25.89 -11.51 18.41
N PRO A 186 25.67 -12.73 17.91
CA PRO A 186 26.45 -13.89 18.31
C PRO A 186 27.93 -13.70 18.00
N THR A 187 28.81 -14.01 18.96
CA THR A 187 30.26 -13.79 18.83
C THR A 187 30.86 -14.47 17.59
N SER A 188 30.32 -15.61 17.17
CA SER A 188 30.71 -16.32 15.94
C SER A 188 30.48 -15.51 14.66
N HIS A 189 29.51 -14.59 14.63
CA HIS A 189 29.24 -13.75 13.45
C HIS A 189 30.31 -12.63 13.32
N VAL A 190 30.96 -12.28 14.44
CA VAL A 190 32.13 -11.39 14.46
C VAL A 190 33.42 -12.18 14.15
N THR A 191 33.66 -13.31 14.82
CA THR A 191 34.95 -14.03 14.76
C THR A 191 35.11 -14.95 13.56
N GLU A 192 34.05 -15.65 13.15
CA GLU A 192 34.08 -16.58 12.02
C GLU A 192 33.44 -15.97 10.78
N GLY A 193 32.23 -15.42 10.94
CA GLY A 193 31.38 -14.92 9.88
C GLY A 193 30.36 -15.94 9.37
N LEU A 194 29.31 -15.42 8.73
CA LEU A 194 28.18 -16.13 8.15
C LEU A 194 28.47 -16.54 6.71
N ASP A 195 28.32 -17.82 6.39
CA ASP A 195 28.39 -18.29 5.01
C ASP A 195 27.12 -17.89 4.22
N ASN A 196 27.26 -17.83 2.89
CA ASN A 196 26.13 -17.70 1.95
C ASN A 196 25.16 -16.54 2.25
N THR A 197 25.66 -15.43 2.80
CA THR A 197 24.86 -14.31 3.31
C THR A 197 25.43 -12.98 2.80
N ASP A 198 24.58 -12.12 2.26
CA ASP A 198 24.91 -10.75 1.80
C ASP A 198 24.29 -9.65 2.67
N LEU A 199 23.22 -10.01 3.40
CA LEU A 199 22.52 -9.21 4.40
C LEU A 199 22.05 -10.14 5.53
N VAL A 200 22.39 -9.84 6.79
CA VAL A 200 21.82 -10.53 7.97
C VAL A 200 20.88 -9.61 8.75
N LEU A 201 19.70 -10.13 9.08
CA LEU A 201 18.65 -9.42 9.79
C LEU A 201 18.38 -10.13 11.11
N TYR A 202 18.80 -9.52 12.22
CA TYR A 202 18.63 -10.08 13.55
C TYR A 202 17.22 -9.76 14.07
N VAL A 203 16.42 -10.79 14.37
CA VAL A 203 15.00 -10.62 14.71
C VAL A 203 14.76 -10.87 16.20
N SER A 204 14.23 -9.86 16.88
CA SER A 204 13.76 -9.90 18.26
C SER A 204 12.25 -9.67 18.32
N GLY A 205 11.62 -10.01 19.46
CA GLY A 205 10.20 -9.76 19.74
C GLY A 205 9.98 -9.01 21.04
N SER A 206 11.01 -8.30 21.51
CA SER A 206 11.13 -7.71 22.84
C SER A 206 9.93 -6.80 23.16
N PRO A 207 9.19 -7.04 24.26
CA PRO A 207 8.16 -6.12 24.73
C PRO A 207 8.81 -4.81 25.17
N SER A 208 8.71 -3.79 24.32
CA SER A 208 9.28 -2.47 24.55
C SER A 208 8.18 -1.42 24.48
N SER A 209 7.95 -0.65 25.56
CA SER A 209 7.08 0.53 25.52
C SER A 209 7.66 1.69 24.71
N ARG A 210 8.92 1.55 24.27
CA ARG A 210 9.67 2.53 23.48
C ARG A 210 9.54 2.28 21.97
N PHE A 211 9.43 1.02 21.55
CA PHE A 211 9.25 0.62 20.15
C PHE A 211 7.86 0.06 19.79
N CYS A 212 7.15 -0.54 20.75
CA CYS A 212 5.87 -1.23 20.54
C CYS A 212 4.71 -0.65 21.37
N PRO A 213 4.34 0.63 21.20
CA PRO A 213 3.04 1.13 21.66
C PRO A 213 1.88 0.47 20.89
N ASP A 214 0.64 0.73 21.30
CA ASP A 214 -0.64 0.07 20.90
C ASP A 214 -0.97 -0.03 19.38
N ARG A 215 -0.10 0.42 18.46
CA ARG A 215 -0.32 0.41 17.00
C ARG A 215 0.90 0.03 16.15
N THR A 216 2.10 -0.07 16.71
CA THR A 216 3.29 -0.49 15.95
C THR A 216 3.29 -2.00 15.73
N LEU A 217 3.60 -2.47 14.51
CA LEU A 217 3.66 -3.90 14.19
C LEU A 217 5.10 -4.45 14.20
N ALA A 218 6.08 -3.66 13.75
CA ALA A 218 7.52 -3.89 13.93
C ALA A 218 8.29 -2.56 13.86
N VAL A 219 9.60 -2.60 14.13
CA VAL A 219 10.58 -1.53 13.81
C VAL A 219 11.91 -2.15 13.39
N ALA A 220 12.72 -1.43 12.60
CA ALA A 220 14.08 -1.85 12.26
C ALA A 220 15.11 -0.71 12.17
N VAL A 221 16.39 -1.08 12.24
CA VAL A 221 17.56 -0.20 12.07
C VAL A 221 18.73 -0.93 11.40
N PRO A 222 19.50 -0.29 10.50
CA PRO A 222 20.79 -0.81 10.05
C PRO A 222 21.85 -0.69 11.17
N CYS A 223 22.77 -1.66 11.26
CA CYS A 223 23.77 -1.73 12.34
C CYS A 223 25.17 -2.19 11.87
N ASN A 224 25.34 -2.57 10.61
CA ASN A 224 26.62 -2.96 10.04
C ASN A 224 26.64 -2.70 8.54
N PHE A 225 27.81 -2.34 8.02
CA PHE A 225 27.99 -1.83 6.67
C PHE A 225 29.33 -2.31 6.10
N ASP A 226 29.44 -2.43 4.78
CA ASP A 226 30.73 -2.67 4.13
C ASP A 226 31.55 -1.39 3.90
N GLN A 227 32.71 -1.56 3.26
CA GLN A 227 33.65 -0.49 2.97
C GLN A 227 33.15 0.58 1.97
N TRP A 228 31.98 0.38 1.33
CA TRP A 228 31.28 1.39 0.52
C TRP A 228 29.92 1.77 1.12
N ASP A 229 29.82 1.65 2.45
CA ASP A 229 28.65 2.01 3.26
C ASP A 229 27.36 1.24 2.97
N ARG A 230 27.38 0.18 2.15
CA ARG A 230 26.18 -0.64 1.92
C ARG A 230 25.80 -1.34 3.23
N PRO A 231 24.52 -1.30 3.67
CA PRO A 231 24.05 -2.10 4.79
C PRO A 231 24.27 -3.60 4.57
N THR A 232 25.00 -4.23 5.50
CA THR A 232 25.27 -5.68 5.55
C THR A 232 24.60 -6.36 6.73
N ALA A 233 24.19 -5.60 7.76
CA ALA A 233 23.29 -6.10 8.78
C ALA A 233 22.36 -5.03 9.36
N GLY A 234 21.21 -5.48 9.84
CA GLY A 234 20.27 -4.68 10.64
C GLY A 234 19.54 -5.54 11.68
N ALA A 235 18.81 -4.88 12.57
CA ALA A 235 17.95 -5.52 13.56
C ALA A 235 16.48 -5.18 13.27
N ILE A 236 15.58 -6.11 13.56
CA ILE A 236 14.13 -5.95 13.47
C ILE A 236 13.52 -6.39 14.81
N ASN A 237 12.69 -5.55 15.43
CA ASN A 237 11.90 -5.93 16.60
C ASN A 237 10.41 -6.01 16.22
N VAL A 238 9.85 -7.22 16.19
CA VAL A 238 8.42 -7.44 15.89
C VAL A 238 7.57 -7.31 17.17
N CYS A 239 6.50 -6.52 17.10
CA CYS A 239 5.62 -6.27 18.23
C CYS A 239 4.62 -7.42 18.41
N LEU A 240 5.10 -8.53 18.97
CA LEU A 240 4.37 -9.81 19.07
C LEU A 240 2.96 -9.67 19.67
N ASP A 241 2.76 -8.80 20.66
CA ASP A 241 1.45 -8.61 21.29
C ASP A 241 0.35 -8.16 20.32
N ASN A 242 0.71 -7.43 19.27
CA ASN A 242 -0.22 -6.94 18.24
C ASN A 242 -0.52 -7.96 17.12
N ILE A 243 0.13 -9.14 17.12
CA ILE A 243 -0.23 -10.24 16.20
C ILE A 243 -1.58 -10.84 16.66
N GLU A 244 -2.62 -10.71 15.82
CA GLU A 244 -3.95 -11.29 16.04
C GLU A 244 -4.06 -12.64 15.30
N LEU A 245 -4.00 -13.76 16.03
CA LEU A 245 -4.16 -15.11 15.47
C LEU A 245 -5.54 -15.72 15.78
N ASN A 246 -6.00 -16.56 14.88
CA ASN A 246 -7.16 -17.42 15.03
C ASN A 246 -6.92 -18.52 16.11
N PRO A 247 -7.97 -19.14 16.67
CA PRO A 247 -7.84 -20.20 17.68
C PRO A 247 -7.10 -21.47 17.24
N ASP A 248 -6.86 -21.65 15.94
CA ASP A 248 -6.08 -22.76 15.36
C ASP A 248 -4.60 -22.39 15.10
N GLY A 249 -4.18 -21.16 15.41
CA GLY A 249 -2.84 -20.64 15.17
C GLY A 249 -2.62 -20.06 13.77
N THR A 250 -3.65 -20.00 12.92
CA THR A 250 -3.58 -19.28 11.63
C THR A 250 -3.81 -17.78 11.82
N ALA A 251 -3.62 -17.00 10.76
CA ALA A 251 -4.04 -15.59 10.67
C ALA A 251 -5.01 -15.42 9.50
N THR A 252 -5.80 -14.35 9.48
CA THR A 252 -6.58 -13.99 8.30
C THR A 252 -5.69 -13.47 7.16
N SER A 253 -6.22 -13.37 5.95
CA SER A 253 -5.47 -12.87 4.78
C SER A 253 -4.96 -11.45 5.00
N GLU A 254 -5.75 -10.61 5.68
CA GLU A 254 -5.43 -9.21 5.97
C GLU A 254 -4.30 -9.11 7.00
N VAL A 255 -4.37 -9.85 8.12
CA VAL A 255 -3.30 -9.87 9.13
C VAL A 255 -2.01 -10.46 8.54
N LYS A 256 -2.10 -11.44 7.64
CA LYS A 256 -0.94 -11.93 6.88
C LYS A 256 -0.34 -10.80 6.01
N GLN A 257 -1.17 -10.05 5.29
CA GLN A 257 -0.69 -8.99 4.40
C GLN A 257 -0.09 -7.82 5.19
N ASP A 258 -0.77 -7.33 6.24
CA ASP A 258 -0.28 -6.28 7.15
C ASP A 258 1.16 -6.57 7.63
N TYR A 259 1.43 -7.80 8.08
CA TYR A 259 2.75 -8.17 8.59
C TYR A 259 3.80 -8.44 7.50
N VAL A 260 3.40 -8.90 6.30
CA VAL A 260 4.31 -9.02 5.15
C VAL A 260 4.71 -7.64 4.65
N ASP A 261 3.75 -6.73 4.47
CA ASP A 261 3.97 -5.36 3.99
C ASP A 261 4.85 -4.57 4.98
N VAL A 262 4.56 -4.65 6.29
CA VAL A 262 5.43 -4.02 7.31
C VAL A 262 6.81 -4.66 7.36
N THR A 263 6.95 -5.98 7.27
CA THR A 263 8.29 -6.58 7.31
C THR A 263 9.09 -6.26 6.03
N ILE A 264 8.42 -6.03 4.90
CA ILE A 264 9.04 -5.46 3.69
C ILE A 264 9.47 -4.00 3.95
N HIS A 265 8.61 -3.17 4.54
CA HIS A 265 8.86 -1.76 4.89
C HIS A 265 10.08 -1.58 5.80
N GLU A 266 10.10 -2.29 6.93
CA GLU A 266 11.20 -2.24 7.90
C GLU A 266 12.54 -2.73 7.29
N VAL A 267 12.49 -3.70 6.37
CA VAL A 267 13.71 -4.11 5.64
C VAL A 267 14.15 -3.05 4.63
N ALA A 268 13.26 -2.28 4.01
CA ALA A 268 13.64 -1.12 3.20
C ALA A 268 14.33 -0.01 4.02
N HIS A 269 13.89 0.24 5.26
CA HIS A 269 14.63 1.14 6.18
C HIS A 269 16.07 0.63 6.41
N VAL A 270 16.27 -0.68 6.64
CA VAL A 270 17.61 -1.27 6.77
C VAL A 270 18.43 -1.19 5.48
N LEU A 271 17.81 -1.33 4.30
CA LEU A 271 18.48 -1.29 2.99
C LEU A 271 18.91 0.11 2.56
N GLY A 272 18.35 1.18 3.12
CA GLY A 272 18.79 2.55 2.83
C GLY A 272 17.68 3.60 2.71
N HIS A 273 16.42 3.23 2.85
CA HIS A 273 15.29 4.18 2.86
C HIS A 273 15.15 4.82 4.26
N SER A 274 16.07 5.71 4.65
CA SER A 274 15.95 6.53 5.87
C SER A 274 16.71 7.86 5.74
N SER A 275 16.28 8.91 6.46
CA SER A 275 16.94 10.23 6.38
C SER A 275 18.40 10.23 6.87
N ASN A 276 18.73 9.25 7.73
CA ASN A 276 20.09 8.97 8.16
C ASN A 276 20.90 8.18 7.12
N SER A 277 20.27 7.28 6.36
CA SER A 277 20.93 6.49 5.30
C SER A 277 21.32 7.31 4.07
N TYR A 278 20.48 8.24 3.60
CA TYR A 278 20.69 8.96 2.33
C TYR A 278 22.04 9.69 2.21
N ARG A 279 22.65 10.11 3.33
CA ARG A 279 23.95 10.79 3.30
C ARG A 279 25.11 9.87 2.92
N PHE A 280 24.92 8.55 2.95
CA PHE A 280 25.94 7.55 2.62
C PHE A 280 25.92 7.08 1.17
N PHE A 281 24.89 7.44 0.40
CA PHE A 281 24.73 6.98 -0.98
C PHE A 281 25.96 7.29 -1.85
N TRP A 282 26.29 6.35 -2.72
CA TRP A 282 27.36 6.47 -3.71
C TRP A 282 26.78 6.78 -5.09
N ASP A 283 27.57 7.49 -5.89
CA ASP A 283 27.24 7.78 -7.27
C ASP A 283 27.68 6.61 -8.17
N PRO A 284 26.75 5.94 -8.89
CA PRO A 284 26.99 4.68 -9.59
C PRO A 284 27.69 4.84 -10.95
N GLU A 285 27.99 6.07 -11.36
CA GLU A 285 28.72 6.38 -12.60
C GLU A 285 30.17 6.77 -12.30
N THR A 286 30.38 7.61 -11.27
CA THR A 286 31.72 8.06 -10.85
C THR A 286 32.39 7.12 -9.86
N GLY A 287 31.63 6.29 -9.13
CA GLY A 287 32.13 5.45 -8.04
C GLY A 287 32.65 6.29 -6.87
N THR A 288 31.92 7.33 -6.47
CA THR A 288 32.29 8.23 -5.36
C THR A 288 31.10 8.54 -4.44
N PRO A 289 31.30 8.85 -3.14
CA PRO A 289 30.19 9.22 -2.26
C PRO A 289 29.48 10.49 -2.72
N ARG A 290 28.14 10.48 -2.78
CA ARG A 290 27.32 11.65 -3.14
C ARG A 290 27.40 12.79 -2.11
N THR A 291 27.76 12.47 -0.87
CA THR A 291 28.01 13.45 0.21
C THR A 291 29.50 13.48 0.54
N THR A 292 30.11 14.68 0.48
CA THR A 292 31.53 14.88 0.77
C THR A 292 31.90 14.40 2.19
N ARG A 293 33.03 13.67 2.28
CA ARG A 293 33.60 13.16 3.55
C ARG A 293 34.89 13.93 3.91
N PRO A 294 35.16 14.26 5.18
CA PRO A 294 34.30 14.08 6.35
C PRO A 294 32.99 14.88 6.24
N PHE A 295 31.93 14.36 6.86
CA PHE A 295 30.66 15.07 6.90
C PHE A 295 30.82 16.44 7.56
N SER A 296 30.34 17.47 6.86
CA SER A 296 30.39 18.86 7.29
C SER A 296 28.96 19.34 7.58
N PRO A 297 28.65 19.84 8.78
CA PRO A 297 27.32 20.38 9.07
C PRO A 297 26.98 21.56 8.15
N ARG A 298 25.75 21.58 7.62
CA ARG A 298 25.19 22.70 6.86
C ARG A 298 23.88 23.17 7.48
N THR A 299 23.59 24.46 7.35
CA THR A 299 22.31 25.03 7.77
C THR A 299 21.30 24.89 6.63
N VAL A 300 20.09 24.42 6.95
CA VAL A 300 18.98 24.27 6.01
C VAL A 300 17.68 24.76 6.64
N THR A 301 16.74 25.24 5.82
CA THR A 301 15.37 25.54 6.28
C THR A 301 14.50 24.31 6.08
N CYS A 302 14.16 23.63 7.18
CA CYS A 302 13.48 22.35 7.22
C CYS A 302 12.02 22.39 6.72
N VAL A 303 11.36 21.22 6.66
CA VAL A 303 9.93 21.10 6.29
C VAL A 303 8.97 21.87 7.21
N ASN A 304 9.33 22.05 8.48
CA ASN A 304 8.58 22.87 9.44
C ASN A 304 8.89 24.39 9.35
N GLY A 305 9.77 24.82 8.44
CA GLY A 305 10.17 26.22 8.27
C GLY A 305 11.27 26.71 9.23
N GLU A 306 11.77 25.88 10.15
CA GLU A 306 12.88 26.25 11.03
C GLU A 306 14.24 26.14 10.31
N GLU A 307 15.15 27.08 10.58
CA GLU A 307 16.55 26.93 10.21
C GLU A 307 17.27 26.01 11.21
N ARG A 308 17.91 24.94 10.71
CA ARG A 308 18.64 23.97 11.53
C ARG A 308 19.99 23.64 10.91
N THR A 309 21.02 23.55 11.75
CA THR A 309 22.38 23.16 11.35
C THR A 309 22.63 21.71 11.71
N GLY A 310 22.91 20.87 10.71
CA GLY A 310 23.05 19.42 10.89
C GLY A 310 23.77 18.77 9.72
N ILE A 311 23.96 17.46 9.81
CA ILE A 311 24.52 16.65 8.73
C ILE A 311 23.38 16.17 7.85
N TYR A 312 23.36 16.64 6.59
CA TYR A 312 22.36 16.30 5.59
C TYR A 312 23.03 15.72 4.34
N PRO A 313 22.31 14.95 3.50
CA PRO A 313 22.87 14.44 2.25
C PRO A 313 23.37 15.55 1.32
N GLY A 314 24.25 15.20 0.38
CA GLY A 314 24.67 16.10 -0.69
C GLY A 314 23.51 16.60 -1.54
N GLU A 315 23.66 17.79 -2.15
CA GLU A 315 22.60 18.45 -2.93
C GLU A 315 22.20 17.70 -4.21
N THR A 316 23.07 16.80 -4.69
CA THR A 316 22.79 15.83 -5.76
C THR A 316 21.95 14.63 -5.30
N THR A 317 21.75 14.47 -3.99
CA THR A 317 20.93 13.41 -3.39
C THR A 317 19.63 13.96 -2.83
N MET A 318 19.69 15.07 -2.08
CA MET A 318 18.52 15.67 -1.42
C MET A 318 18.49 17.19 -1.57
N GLY A 319 17.37 17.70 -2.08
CA GLY A 319 17.02 19.12 -2.10
C GLY A 319 15.91 19.47 -1.09
N PHE A 320 15.78 20.77 -0.78
CA PHE A 320 14.71 21.33 0.03
C PHE A 320 13.96 22.38 -0.80
N PHE A 321 12.64 22.30 -0.83
CA PHE A 321 11.80 23.09 -1.74
C PHE A 321 10.54 23.59 -1.03
N GLU A 322 9.79 24.47 -1.70
CA GLU A 322 8.55 25.06 -1.19
C GLU A 322 7.51 25.16 -2.31
N ARG A 323 6.24 24.89 -1.99
CA ARG A 323 5.12 24.91 -2.94
C ARG A 323 3.83 25.22 -2.19
N ASN A 324 3.06 26.19 -2.65
CA ASN A 324 1.80 26.63 -2.02
C ASN A 324 1.91 27.06 -0.53
N GLY A 325 3.11 27.39 -0.04
CA GLY A 325 3.40 27.70 1.37
C GLY A 325 3.88 26.52 2.21
N GLN A 326 3.79 25.29 1.68
CA GLN A 326 4.32 24.09 2.31
C GLN A 326 5.77 23.85 1.91
N ARG A 327 6.60 23.41 2.85
CA ARG A 327 8.00 23.04 2.62
C ARG A 327 8.16 21.53 2.69
N TYR A 328 9.02 20.99 1.84
CA TYR A 328 9.26 19.55 1.73
C TYR A 328 10.71 19.28 1.33
N ALA A 329 11.26 18.14 1.76
CA ALA A 329 12.49 17.60 1.21
C ALA A 329 12.17 16.72 0.00
N THR A 330 13.17 16.44 -0.83
CA THR A 330 13.00 15.64 -2.04
C THR A 330 14.29 14.90 -2.35
N ILE A 331 14.17 13.60 -2.63
CA ILE A 331 15.27 12.82 -3.21
C ILE A 331 15.35 13.16 -4.70
N VAL A 332 16.45 13.81 -5.09
CA VAL A 332 16.65 14.43 -6.42
C VAL A 332 17.59 13.62 -7.33
N THR A 333 17.88 12.37 -6.96
CA THR A 333 18.73 11.44 -7.72
C THR A 333 18.09 11.04 -9.06
N PRO A 334 18.88 10.59 -10.07
CA PRO A 334 18.42 10.50 -11.46
C PRO A 334 17.21 9.59 -11.69
N LYS A 335 17.22 8.35 -11.19
CA LYS A 335 16.15 7.36 -11.44
C LYS A 335 14.91 7.69 -10.63
N VAL A 336 15.07 8.09 -9.37
CA VAL A 336 13.97 8.56 -8.51
C VAL A 336 13.25 9.75 -9.15
N ARG A 337 14.01 10.71 -9.70
CA ARG A 337 13.47 11.84 -10.46
C ARG A 337 12.75 11.41 -11.73
N ALA A 338 13.35 10.53 -12.54
CA ALA A 338 12.72 10.04 -13.76
C ALA A 338 11.37 9.35 -13.47
N ILE A 339 11.33 8.48 -12.45
CA ILE A 339 10.10 7.78 -12.05
C ILE A 339 9.05 8.73 -11.48
N ALA A 340 9.42 9.66 -10.59
CA ALA A 340 8.47 10.64 -10.05
C ALA A 340 7.86 11.53 -11.16
N ARG A 341 8.63 11.88 -12.20
CA ARG A 341 8.14 12.62 -13.38
C ARG A 341 7.21 11.78 -14.25
N ASN A 342 7.57 10.52 -14.47
CA ASN A 342 6.79 9.58 -15.28
C ASN A 342 5.47 9.20 -14.60
N GLN A 343 5.45 9.05 -13.27
CA GLN A 343 4.22 8.74 -12.52
C GLN A 343 3.14 9.80 -12.80
N PHE A 344 3.45 11.09 -12.64
CA PHE A 344 2.44 12.14 -12.68
C PHE A 344 2.28 12.85 -14.04
N ASP A 345 2.96 12.41 -15.10
CA ASP A 345 3.21 13.21 -16.31
C ASP A 345 3.62 14.67 -15.98
N CYS A 346 4.65 14.80 -15.14
CA CYS A 346 5.10 16.11 -14.65
C CYS A 346 6.62 16.28 -14.74
N GLN A 347 7.10 16.56 -15.95
CA GLN A 347 8.53 16.71 -16.25
C GLN A 347 9.23 17.89 -15.55
N SER A 348 8.48 18.79 -14.90
CA SER A 348 9.03 19.85 -14.04
C SER A 348 9.20 19.45 -12.56
N LEU A 349 8.88 18.20 -12.17
CA LEU A 349 9.05 17.74 -10.80
C LEU A 349 10.54 17.51 -10.48
N GLU A 350 10.96 17.88 -9.27
CA GLU A 350 12.37 17.86 -8.87
C GLU A 350 12.91 16.48 -8.49
N GLY A 351 12.02 15.57 -8.05
CA GLY A 351 12.39 14.25 -7.53
C GLY A 351 11.25 13.58 -6.77
N GLY A 352 11.57 12.54 -5.99
CA GLY A 352 10.64 11.90 -5.06
C GLY A 352 10.48 12.73 -3.79
N GLN A 353 9.29 13.31 -3.58
CA GLN A 353 9.00 14.12 -2.40
C GLN A 353 8.94 13.24 -1.13
N LEU A 354 9.59 13.69 -0.06
CA LEU A 354 9.53 13.04 1.24
C LEU A 354 8.46 13.68 2.13
N GLU A 355 7.89 12.87 3.01
CA GLU A 355 6.79 13.21 3.92
C GLU A 355 7.06 14.49 4.72
N ASN A 356 6.22 15.50 4.48
CA ASN A 356 6.38 16.85 5.02
C ASN A 356 5.74 17.04 6.41
N GLN A 357 4.77 16.20 6.80
CA GLN A 357 4.13 16.28 8.10
C GLN A 357 5.01 15.62 9.18
N PRO A 358 4.89 16.02 10.48
CA PRO A 358 5.76 15.51 11.54
C PRO A 358 5.65 14.00 11.83
N THR A 359 6.40 13.19 11.06
CA THR A 359 6.60 11.74 11.24
C THR A 359 7.63 11.39 12.32
N ARG A 360 8.52 12.34 12.67
CA ARG A 360 9.26 12.43 13.93
C ARG A 360 8.95 13.80 14.53
N SER A 361 8.90 13.97 15.85
CA SER A 361 8.97 15.32 16.40
C SER A 361 10.35 15.85 16.05
N GLU A 362 10.43 17.07 15.52
CA GLU A 362 11.70 17.65 15.08
C GLU A 362 12.31 17.06 13.80
N SER A 363 11.56 16.27 13.00
CA SER A 363 12.03 15.87 11.66
C SER A 363 12.32 17.09 10.78
N CYS A 364 13.49 17.12 10.15
CA CYS A 364 13.83 18.19 9.20
C CYS A 364 13.43 17.87 7.76
N THR A 365 13.32 16.59 7.40
CA THR A 365 13.25 16.08 6.00
C THR A 365 12.20 15.01 5.73
N GLY A 366 11.74 14.29 6.75
CA GLY A 366 10.97 13.05 6.55
C GLY A 366 11.84 11.84 6.21
N ASP A 367 11.37 10.66 6.63
CA ASP A 367 12.01 9.34 6.39
C ASP A 367 11.24 8.45 5.42
N HIS A 368 10.11 8.93 4.92
CA HIS A 368 9.14 8.18 4.13
C HIS A 368 8.79 8.99 2.88
N TRP A 369 8.23 8.34 1.86
CA TRP A 369 7.60 9.07 0.75
C TRP A 369 6.38 9.84 1.22
N ASP A 370 6.15 10.99 0.57
CA ASP A 370 5.01 11.87 0.78
C ASP A 370 3.68 11.14 0.50
N GLU A 371 2.86 10.96 1.54
CA GLU A 371 1.59 10.21 1.44
C GLU A 371 0.63 10.88 0.44
N ARG A 372 0.53 12.21 0.44
CA ARG A 372 -0.33 12.97 -0.48
C ARG A 372 0.01 12.67 -1.95
N LEU A 373 1.29 12.54 -2.30
CA LEU A 373 1.74 12.27 -3.67
C LEU A 373 1.84 10.79 -4.02
N PHE A 374 2.15 9.90 -3.08
CA PHE A 374 2.55 8.52 -3.41
C PHE A 374 1.69 7.41 -2.79
N TYR A 375 0.66 7.71 -2.00
CA TYR A 375 -0.28 6.72 -1.47
C TYR A 375 -0.77 5.73 -2.57
N PRO A 376 -0.79 4.40 -2.34
CA PRO A 376 -0.39 3.68 -1.13
C PRO A 376 1.03 3.08 -1.24
N GLU A 377 2.06 3.92 -1.41
CA GLU A 377 3.46 3.45 -1.44
C GLU A 377 3.78 2.62 -0.19
N ALA A 378 4.41 1.45 -0.37
CA ALA A 378 4.85 0.63 0.74
C ALA A 378 5.83 1.37 1.68
N MET A 379 6.54 2.39 1.20
CA MET A 379 7.40 3.28 1.99
C MET A 379 6.81 4.69 2.22
N SER A 380 5.48 4.86 2.18
CA SER A 380 4.85 6.07 2.72
C SER A 380 4.87 6.07 4.25
N GLY A 381 4.47 7.18 4.88
CA GLY A 381 4.45 7.29 6.34
C GLY A 381 3.46 6.37 7.06
N ILE A 382 2.51 5.76 6.34
CA ILE A 382 1.32 5.07 6.88
C ILE A 382 0.89 3.88 6.00
N ILE A 383 0.50 2.79 6.65
CA ILE A 383 -0.01 1.58 5.98
C ILE A 383 -1.40 1.87 5.39
N SER A 384 -1.62 1.53 4.12
CA SER A 384 -2.92 1.61 3.47
C SER A 384 -3.94 0.63 4.07
N PRO A 385 -5.22 1.02 4.26
CA PRO A 385 -6.27 0.15 4.78
C PRO A 385 -6.77 -0.92 3.79
N THR A 386 -6.22 -0.97 2.57
CA THR A 386 -6.67 -1.83 1.46
C THR A 386 -5.55 -2.63 0.84
N THR A 387 -4.50 -1.94 0.36
CA THR A 387 -3.38 -2.53 -0.37
C THR A 387 -2.19 -1.59 -0.31
N ASN A 388 -1.02 -2.08 0.10
CA ASN A 388 0.24 -1.36 -0.05
C ASN A 388 0.89 -1.77 -1.37
N ILE A 389 1.59 -0.83 -2.01
CA ILE A 389 2.27 -1.04 -3.30
C ILE A 389 3.72 -0.63 -3.13
N LEU A 390 4.65 -1.59 -3.15
CA LEU A 390 6.05 -1.25 -3.38
C LEU A 390 6.21 -0.97 -4.88
N SER A 391 6.27 0.32 -5.19
CA SER A 391 6.35 0.83 -6.54
C SER A 391 7.79 0.91 -7.01
N SER A 392 7.94 1.16 -8.31
CA SER A 392 9.21 1.38 -8.97
C SER A 392 10.01 2.57 -8.37
N LEU A 393 9.34 3.50 -7.66
CA LEU A 393 9.98 4.63 -6.97
C LEU A 393 10.94 4.17 -5.87
N THR A 394 10.48 3.25 -5.01
CA THR A 394 11.29 2.68 -3.93
C THR A 394 12.45 1.85 -4.50
N LEU A 395 12.24 1.11 -5.59
CA LEU A 395 13.33 0.40 -6.27
C LEU A 395 14.36 1.33 -6.93
N ALA A 396 13.93 2.46 -7.50
CA ALA A 396 14.84 3.47 -8.04
C ALA A 396 15.68 4.17 -6.97
N LEU A 397 15.15 4.36 -5.75
CA LEU A 397 15.94 4.84 -4.62
C LEU A 397 17.05 3.85 -4.25
N MET A 398 16.75 2.55 -4.26
CA MET A 398 17.74 1.50 -4.02
C MET A 398 18.80 1.44 -5.13
N GLU A 399 18.45 1.61 -6.41
CA GLU A 399 19.43 1.66 -7.50
C GLU A 399 20.26 2.96 -7.50
N ASP A 400 19.64 4.12 -7.23
CA ASP A 400 20.34 5.42 -7.13
C ASP A 400 21.28 5.54 -5.91
N SER A 401 21.16 4.64 -4.92
CA SER A 401 22.06 4.54 -3.76
C SER A 401 23.48 4.12 -4.11
N GLY A 402 23.67 3.48 -5.27
CA GLY A 402 24.94 2.88 -5.68
C GLY A 402 25.23 1.51 -5.05
N TRP A 403 24.31 0.92 -4.29
CA TRP A 403 24.53 -0.36 -3.59
C TRP A 403 23.87 -1.58 -4.24
N TYR A 404 22.82 -1.36 -5.04
CA TYR A 404 21.98 -2.42 -5.60
C TYR A 404 21.74 -2.21 -7.09
N LYS A 405 21.54 -3.30 -7.83
CA LYS A 405 20.86 -3.29 -9.14
C LYS A 405 19.42 -3.75 -8.91
N ALA A 406 18.43 -2.95 -9.31
CA ALA A 406 17.03 -3.24 -9.03
C ALA A 406 16.38 -4.03 -10.16
N ASN A 407 15.53 -4.99 -9.78
CA ASN A 407 14.66 -5.71 -10.69
C ASN A 407 13.26 -5.07 -10.65
N TYR A 408 13.01 -4.15 -11.59
CA TYR A 408 11.77 -3.40 -11.65
C TYR A 408 10.52 -4.27 -11.82
N THR A 409 10.64 -5.47 -12.41
CA THR A 409 9.53 -6.43 -12.55
C THR A 409 8.99 -6.96 -11.21
N SER A 410 9.73 -6.78 -10.11
CA SER A 410 9.28 -7.10 -8.74
C SER A 410 8.49 -5.95 -8.06
N SER A 411 8.40 -4.78 -8.70
CA SER A 411 7.51 -3.69 -8.27
C SER A 411 6.15 -3.77 -8.97
N ARG A 412 5.13 -3.13 -8.39
CA ARG A 412 3.82 -2.93 -9.05
C ARG A 412 3.68 -1.47 -9.47
N MET A 413 2.98 -1.20 -10.58
CA MET A 413 2.60 0.18 -10.91
C MET A 413 1.63 0.73 -9.88
N SER A 414 1.87 1.94 -9.38
CA SER A 414 0.88 2.66 -8.59
C SER A 414 -0.13 3.34 -9.53
N PRO A 415 -1.44 3.14 -9.36
CA PRO A 415 -2.46 3.85 -10.14
C PRO A 415 -2.65 5.31 -9.68
N TRP A 416 -2.11 5.69 -8.52
CA TRP A 416 -2.32 6.99 -7.89
C TRP A 416 -1.65 8.13 -8.65
N GLY A 417 -2.44 9.10 -9.11
CA GLY A 417 -1.96 10.21 -9.92
C GLY A 417 -1.42 9.83 -11.31
N LEU A 418 -1.57 8.57 -11.74
CA LEU A 418 -0.88 8.04 -12.92
C LEU A 418 -1.30 8.76 -14.22
N GLY A 419 -0.37 9.50 -14.82
CA GLY A 419 -0.59 10.28 -16.05
C GLY A 419 -1.54 11.48 -15.92
N VAL A 420 -1.79 11.99 -14.71
CA VAL A 420 -2.81 13.03 -14.46
C VAL A 420 -2.32 14.45 -14.80
N GLY A 421 -1.01 14.66 -14.89
CA GLY A 421 -0.37 15.93 -15.20
C GLY A 421 0.01 16.75 -13.96
N CYS A 422 0.90 17.73 -14.16
CA CYS A 422 1.48 18.56 -13.10
C CYS A 422 0.49 19.25 -12.13
N ASP A 423 -0.79 19.45 -12.48
CA ASP A 423 -1.75 20.05 -11.54
C ASP A 423 -2.11 19.12 -10.38
N PHE A 424 -2.04 17.79 -10.55
CA PHE A 424 -2.12 16.84 -9.43
C PHE A 424 -1.00 17.08 -8.40
N VAL A 425 0.19 17.38 -8.89
CA VAL A 425 1.40 17.60 -8.08
C VAL A 425 1.44 19.01 -7.48
N ASN A 426 0.89 20.01 -8.19
CA ASN A 426 1.09 21.42 -7.89
C ASN A 426 -0.12 22.16 -7.31
N LYS A 427 -1.32 21.56 -7.25
CA LYS A 427 -2.54 22.20 -6.76
C LYS A 427 -3.12 21.51 -5.53
N PRO A 428 -3.95 22.20 -4.73
CA PRO A 428 -4.81 21.58 -3.73
C PRO A 428 -5.68 20.45 -4.31
N CYS A 429 -5.92 19.41 -3.49
CA CYS A 429 -6.86 18.33 -3.78
C CYS A 429 -8.33 18.78 -3.75
N ILE A 430 -8.64 19.87 -3.04
CA ILE A 430 -9.96 20.49 -2.98
C ILE A 430 -9.80 22.00 -3.21
N VAL A 431 -10.65 22.58 -4.06
CA VAL A 431 -10.67 24.02 -4.37
C VAL A 431 -12.02 24.64 -4.04
N GLN A 432 -12.07 25.96 -3.82
CA GLN A 432 -13.33 26.65 -3.51
C GLN A 432 -14.14 26.93 -4.77
N GLY A 433 -15.21 26.17 -4.96
CA GLY A 433 -16.20 26.36 -6.03
C GLY A 433 -17.32 27.33 -5.64
N ARG A 434 -18.19 27.66 -6.60
CA ARG A 434 -19.32 28.62 -6.40
C ARG A 434 -20.29 28.22 -5.28
N ASN A 435 -20.38 26.91 -4.98
CA ASN A 435 -21.31 26.33 -4.03
C ASN A 435 -20.60 25.77 -2.78
N GLY A 436 -19.33 26.10 -2.56
CA GLY A 436 -18.48 25.54 -1.50
C GLY A 436 -17.32 24.66 -2.03
N PRO A 437 -16.68 23.86 -1.17
CA PRO A 437 -15.51 23.05 -1.54
C PRO A 437 -15.82 22.00 -2.60
N THR A 438 -15.03 21.96 -3.67
CA THR A 438 -15.21 21.10 -4.85
C THR A 438 -13.91 20.41 -5.23
N LEU A 439 -14.01 19.16 -5.70
CA LEU A 439 -12.90 18.44 -6.33
C LEU A 439 -12.65 19.00 -7.74
N PRO A 440 -11.42 19.44 -8.08
CA PRO A 440 -11.02 19.73 -9.46
C PRO A 440 -10.72 18.45 -10.25
N ASP A 441 -10.64 18.54 -11.58
CA ASP A 441 -10.52 17.39 -12.49
C ASP A 441 -9.28 16.51 -12.26
N HIS A 442 -8.18 17.09 -11.77
CA HIS A 442 -6.98 16.34 -11.37
C HIS A 442 -7.18 15.52 -10.09
N ALA A 443 -8.10 15.92 -9.21
CA ALA A 443 -8.35 15.26 -7.92
C ALA A 443 -9.41 14.15 -7.98
N LEU A 444 -10.23 14.14 -9.04
CA LEU A 444 -11.24 13.09 -9.26
C LEU A 444 -10.57 11.71 -9.34
N GLY A 445 -11.25 10.68 -8.81
CA GLY A 445 -10.76 9.31 -8.73
C GLY A 445 -9.83 9.02 -7.54
N PHE A 446 -9.15 10.03 -7.00
CA PHE A 446 -8.15 9.90 -5.93
C PHE A 446 -8.65 10.46 -4.59
N PHE A 447 -9.22 11.67 -4.62
CA PHE A 447 -9.67 12.39 -3.43
C PHE A 447 -11.20 12.49 -3.35
N CYS A 448 -11.70 12.81 -2.16
CA CYS A 448 -13.11 13.00 -1.87
C CYS A 448 -13.35 14.31 -1.08
N ASN A 449 -14.59 14.80 -1.03
CA ASN A 449 -14.93 16.04 -0.31
C ASN A 449 -16.22 15.96 0.54
N THR A 450 -16.84 14.78 0.61
CA THR A 450 -18.15 14.57 1.27
C THR A 450 -18.05 13.44 2.27
N GLU A 451 -18.19 13.75 3.56
CA GLU A 451 -18.03 12.83 4.69
C GLU A 451 -18.94 11.61 4.56
N GLY A 452 -18.36 10.40 4.61
CA GLY A 452 -19.11 9.15 4.50
C GLY A 452 -19.65 8.82 3.10
N GLN A 453 -19.33 9.60 2.06
CA GLN A 453 -19.62 9.25 0.66
C GLN A 453 -18.96 7.90 0.33
N LYS A 454 -19.74 6.91 -0.13
CA LYS A 454 -19.21 5.60 -0.54
C LYS A 454 -18.80 5.63 -2.02
N SER A 455 -17.70 4.97 -2.33
CA SER A 455 -17.08 4.83 -3.64
C SER A 455 -16.15 3.61 -3.61
N CYS A 456 -15.06 3.65 -4.36
CA CYS A 456 -13.98 2.67 -4.38
C CYS A 456 -12.69 3.23 -3.77
N SER A 457 -11.77 2.36 -3.35
CA SER A 457 -10.38 2.72 -3.07
C SER A 457 -9.67 3.19 -4.35
N SER A 458 -8.52 3.83 -4.20
CA SER A 458 -7.73 4.38 -5.31
C SER A 458 -7.22 3.31 -6.30
N GLU A 459 -7.02 2.09 -5.83
CA GLU A 459 -6.57 0.93 -6.62
C GLU A 459 -7.75 0.17 -7.22
N LEU A 460 -8.98 0.63 -6.97
CA LEU A 460 -10.22 -0.03 -7.36
C LEU A 460 -10.33 -1.48 -6.85
N THR A 461 -9.62 -1.84 -5.79
CA THR A 461 -9.67 -3.18 -5.19
C THR A 461 -10.83 -3.32 -4.18
N HIS A 462 -11.18 -2.23 -3.48
CA HIS A 462 -12.16 -2.27 -2.39
C HIS A 462 -13.26 -1.22 -2.54
N LYS A 463 -14.43 -1.49 -1.97
CA LYS A 463 -15.47 -0.49 -1.68
C LYS A 463 -15.09 0.29 -0.42
N MET A 464 -15.07 1.62 -0.48
CA MET A 464 -14.63 2.45 0.64
C MET A 464 -15.47 3.73 0.80
N ALA A 465 -15.55 4.24 2.03
CA ALA A 465 -16.14 5.52 2.36
C ALA A 465 -15.09 6.63 2.50
N CYS A 466 -15.51 7.87 2.20
CA CYS A 466 -14.68 9.06 2.28
C CYS A 466 -14.27 9.39 3.72
N THR A 467 -12.97 9.30 4.00
CA THR A 467 -12.34 9.57 5.29
C THR A 467 -12.19 11.08 5.50
N ILE A 468 -13.11 11.68 6.26
CA ILE A 468 -12.96 13.04 6.81
C ILE A 468 -12.83 12.94 8.34
N VAL A 469 -11.69 13.41 8.84
CA VAL A 469 -11.35 13.58 10.26
C VAL A 469 -11.74 15.00 10.69
N ASP A 470 -12.14 15.15 11.94
CA ASP A 470 -12.50 16.43 12.55
C ASP A 470 -11.55 16.72 13.73
N TYR A 471 -10.40 17.30 13.40
CA TYR A 471 -9.31 17.68 14.29
C TYR A 471 -9.72 18.70 15.36
N SER A 472 -10.91 19.31 15.26
CA SER A 472 -11.47 20.12 16.36
C SER A 472 -11.91 19.29 17.57
N LYS A 473 -11.96 17.95 17.43
CA LYS A 473 -12.36 16.99 18.47
C LYS A 473 -11.19 16.12 18.99
N GLU A 474 -9.98 16.32 18.46
CA GLU A 474 -8.79 15.58 18.90
C GLU A 474 -8.11 16.27 20.10
N SER A 475 -7.27 15.51 20.82
CA SER A 475 -6.59 15.95 22.03
C SER A 475 -5.13 15.46 22.01
N PRO A 476 -4.13 16.36 21.95
CA PRO A 476 -4.25 17.82 21.84
C PRO A 476 -4.92 18.26 20.52
N GLN A 477 -5.54 19.44 20.53
CA GLN A 477 -6.26 19.98 19.37
C GLN A 477 -5.27 20.62 18.37
N GLU A 478 -4.69 19.81 17.50
CA GLU A 478 -3.85 20.26 16.37
C GLU A 478 -4.71 20.44 15.10
N LEU A 479 -5.17 21.67 14.83
CA LEU A 479 -5.89 21.99 13.59
C LEU A 479 -4.98 21.90 12.35
N PRO A 480 -5.52 21.59 11.15
CA PRO A 480 -4.78 21.64 9.89
C PRO A 480 -4.09 23.01 9.65
N PRO A 481 -2.88 23.04 9.07
CA PRO A 481 -2.28 24.28 8.55
C PRO A 481 -3.21 25.00 7.55
N LYS A 482 -3.11 26.33 7.41
CA LYS A 482 -4.10 27.15 6.68
C LYS A 482 -4.21 26.78 5.19
N GLU A 483 -3.06 26.49 4.60
CA GLU A 483 -2.82 25.94 3.28
C GLU A 483 -3.61 24.63 3.03
N ASN A 484 -3.82 23.84 4.09
CA ASN A 484 -4.53 22.55 4.07
C ASN A 484 -5.95 22.64 4.68
N GLN A 485 -6.48 23.85 4.95
CA GLN A 485 -7.86 24.07 5.45
C GLN A 485 -8.88 24.10 4.29
N TYR A 486 -9.15 22.93 3.71
CA TYR A 486 -10.02 22.80 2.52
C TYR A 486 -11.50 23.17 2.74
N PHE A 487 -11.97 23.27 4.00
CA PHE A 487 -13.38 23.50 4.36
C PHE A 487 -13.56 24.84 5.11
N PRO A 488 -13.89 25.97 4.45
CA PRO A 488 -13.82 27.30 5.06
C PRO A 488 -14.71 27.50 6.30
N ASN A 489 -15.87 26.84 6.34
CA ASN A 489 -16.81 26.91 7.46
C ASN A 489 -16.55 25.84 8.54
N ALA A 490 -15.53 25.00 8.36
CA ALA A 490 -15.15 23.93 9.27
C ALA A 490 -13.63 23.67 9.19
N PRO A 491 -12.78 24.63 9.58
CA PRO A 491 -11.32 24.56 9.38
C PRO A 491 -10.63 23.42 10.17
N GLY A 492 -11.33 22.74 11.08
CA GLY A 492 -10.86 21.50 11.71
C GLY A 492 -11.14 20.23 10.91
N LYS A 493 -11.86 20.30 9.78
CA LYS A 493 -12.10 19.14 8.92
C LYS A 493 -11.04 19.01 7.83
N GLY A 494 -10.60 17.78 7.62
CA GLY A 494 -9.67 17.36 6.58
C GLY A 494 -9.67 15.84 6.46
N GLY A 495 -8.84 15.29 5.59
CA GLY A 495 -8.50 13.88 5.53
C GLY A 495 -7.33 13.52 6.46
N PRO A 496 -6.68 12.36 6.20
CA PRO A 496 -5.35 12.00 6.69
C PRO A 496 -4.37 13.16 6.87
N ARG A 497 -3.70 13.26 8.03
CA ARG A 497 -2.68 14.30 8.29
C ARG A 497 -1.57 14.25 7.24
N GLN A 498 -0.87 13.10 7.14
CA GLN A 498 0.23 12.83 6.20
C GLN A 498 -0.19 13.00 4.74
N GLY A 499 -1.43 12.64 4.40
CA GLY A 499 -2.04 12.95 3.10
C GLY A 499 -2.33 14.46 2.89
N ASP A 500 -1.58 15.36 3.55
CA ASP A 500 -1.76 16.80 3.59
C ASP A 500 -3.19 17.26 3.91
N TYR A 501 -3.87 16.51 4.78
CA TYR A 501 -5.28 16.66 5.13
C TYR A 501 -6.24 16.53 3.92
N CYS A 502 -5.81 15.92 2.82
CA CYS A 502 -6.66 15.61 1.67
C CYS A 502 -7.53 14.38 1.97
N PRO A 503 -8.87 14.46 1.91
CA PRO A 503 -9.73 13.31 2.16
C PRO A 503 -9.64 12.27 1.04
N VAL A 504 -9.56 10.99 1.43
CA VAL A 504 -9.44 9.82 0.54
C VAL A 504 -10.48 8.75 0.88
N PHE A 505 -10.75 7.82 -0.04
CA PHE A 505 -11.64 6.69 0.21
C PHE A 505 -10.91 5.56 0.96
N GLY A 506 -10.83 5.66 2.28
CA GLY A 506 -10.10 4.71 3.15
C GLY A 506 -10.79 4.37 4.47
N SER A 507 -12.12 4.54 4.56
CA SER A 507 -12.92 4.14 5.72
C SER A 507 -13.86 2.99 5.37
N THR A 508 -13.89 1.93 6.19
CA THR A 508 -14.95 0.91 6.10
C THR A 508 -16.30 1.48 6.56
N TYR A 509 -17.40 0.81 6.23
CA TYR A 509 -18.77 1.29 6.47
C TYR A 509 -19.76 0.16 6.75
N ASP A 510 -20.97 0.49 7.19
CA ASP A 510 -22.07 -0.44 7.54
C ASP A 510 -21.68 -1.57 8.53
N ASN A 511 -20.69 -1.31 9.40
CA ASN A 511 -20.05 -2.25 10.33
C ASN A 511 -19.28 -3.41 9.67
N LYS A 512 -18.88 -3.26 8.40
CA LYS A 512 -18.04 -4.24 7.70
C LYS A 512 -16.54 -4.07 7.99
N ASP A 513 -15.82 -5.17 7.90
CA ASP A 513 -14.37 -5.21 7.76
C ASP A 513 -13.92 -4.84 6.33
N THR A 514 -12.61 -4.56 6.16
CA THR A 514 -11.98 -4.39 4.84
C THR A 514 -12.25 -5.59 3.93
N SER A 515 -12.11 -6.83 4.43
CA SER A 515 -12.24 -8.05 3.63
C SER A 515 -13.67 -8.39 3.18
N GLU A 516 -14.69 -7.79 3.79
CA GLU A 516 -16.11 -7.84 3.33
C GLU A 516 -16.45 -6.73 2.31
N LEU A 517 -15.50 -5.84 2.04
CA LEU A 517 -15.58 -4.73 1.09
C LEU A 517 -14.62 -4.89 -0.09
N ASP A 518 -13.67 -5.83 0.01
CA ASP A 518 -12.76 -6.26 -1.03
C ASP A 518 -13.50 -6.90 -2.21
N CYS A 519 -13.25 -6.42 -3.42
CA CYS A 519 -13.75 -7.00 -4.66
C CYS A 519 -12.92 -8.19 -5.15
N THR A 520 -11.66 -8.31 -4.73
CA THR A 520 -10.75 -9.38 -5.15
C THR A 520 -11.00 -10.69 -4.40
N ASN A 521 -11.44 -10.62 -3.13
CA ASN A 521 -11.84 -11.79 -2.35
C ASN A 521 -13.07 -12.53 -2.92
N ALA A 522 -12.83 -13.63 -3.65
CA ALA A 522 -13.86 -14.53 -4.17
C ALA A 522 -14.78 -15.16 -3.09
N GLY A 523 -14.41 -15.11 -1.81
CA GLY A 523 -15.26 -15.51 -0.68
C GLY A 523 -16.48 -14.61 -0.47
N ASN A 524 -16.49 -13.39 -1.03
CA ASN A 524 -17.62 -12.46 -0.97
C ASN A 524 -18.77 -12.78 -1.94
N ASN A 525 -18.67 -13.87 -2.73
CA ASN A 525 -19.75 -14.31 -3.62
C ASN A 525 -20.86 -15.08 -2.87
N GLY A 526 -22.01 -14.44 -2.68
CA GLY A 526 -23.25 -15.03 -2.18
C GLY A 526 -23.78 -14.34 -0.91
N ALA A 527 -24.95 -14.71 -0.35
CA ALA A 527 -26.05 -15.49 -0.90
C ALA A 527 -27.35 -14.65 -1.01
N ALA A 528 -27.19 -13.32 -1.09
CA ALA A 528 -28.28 -12.37 -1.32
C ALA A 528 -28.65 -12.27 -2.82
N LEU A 529 -29.81 -11.69 -3.12
CA LEU A 529 -30.27 -11.43 -4.48
C LEU A 529 -29.32 -10.44 -5.18
N ASN A 530 -28.70 -10.84 -6.28
CA ASN A 530 -27.65 -10.07 -6.94
C ASN A 530 -28.21 -9.02 -7.91
N PHE A 531 -29.05 -8.11 -7.39
CA PHE A 531 -29.77 -7.11 -8.19
C PHE A 531 -28.88 -6.20 -9.05
N TYR A 532 -27.60 -6.05 -8.70
CA TYR A 532 -26.64 -5.20 -9.40
C TYR A 532 -25.66 -5.98 -10.29
N GLY A 533 -25.78 -7.31 -10.36
CA GLY A 533 -24.90 -8.18 -11.16
C GLY A 533 -23.44 -8.16 -10.71
N GLU A 534 -23.19 -7.92 -9.42
CA GLU A 534 -21.83 -7.82 -8.86
C GLU A 534 -21.14 -9.20 -8.83
N ARG A 535 -19.82 -9.22 -9.00
CA ARG A 535 -18.97 -10.42 -8.89
C ARG A 535 -17.67 -10.08 -8.18
N TYR A 536 -17.11 -11.07 -7.49
CA TYR A 536 -15.92 -10.95 -6.66
C TYR A 536 -14.91 -12.04 -7.04
N GLY A 537 -13.61 -11.73 -6.99
CA GLY A 537 -12.53 -12.63 -7.41
C GLY A 537 -11.33 -11.84 -7.94
N ASP A 538 -10.19 -12.50 -8.09
CA ASP A 538 -8.89 -11.86 -8.40
C ASP A 538 -8.91 -10.97 -9.67
N ASP A 539 -9.87 -11.16 -10.57
CA ASP A 539 -10.08 -10.35 -11.77
C ASP A 539 -11.24 -9.33 -11.70
N SER A 540 -11.72 -9.03 -10.49
CA SER A 540 -12.81 -8.08 -10.24
C SER A 540 -12.33 -6.78 -9.59
N GLN A 541 -12.80 -5.66 -10.13
CA GLN A 541 -12.55 -4.30 -9.63
C GLN A 541 -13.84 -3.64 -9.11
N CYS A 542 -13.67 -2.78 -8.12
CA CYS A 542 -14.66 -1.82 -7.67
C CYS A 542 -14.80 -0.70 -8.72
N ILE A 543 -15.97 -0.60 -9.34
CA ILE A 543 -16.31 0.47 -10.28
C ILE A 543 -17.28 1.45 -9.60
N PRO A 544 -17.02 2.77 -9.64
CA PRO A 544 -17.93 3.79 -9.10
C PRO A 544 -19.30 3.80 -9.82
N SER A 545 -20.37 4.18 -9.10
CA SER A 545 -21.72 4.23 -9.67
C SER A 545 -22.53 5.47 -9.25
N SER A 546 -23.56 5.81 -10.04
CA SER A 546 -24.49 6.90 -9.74
C SER A 546 -25.37 6.64 -8.50
N SER A 547 -25.45 5.41 -7.99
CA SER A 547 -26.20 5.11 -6.75
C SER A 547 -25.49 5.55 -5.46
N GLY A 548 -24.27 6.10 -5.55
CA GLY A 548 -23.52 6.58 -4.39
C GLY A 548 -22.81 5.47 -3.59
N GLU A 549 -22.45 4.38 -4.27
CA GLU A 549 -21.63 3.28 -3.75
C GLU A 549 -20.80 2.70 -4.91
N GLY A 550 -19.62 2.14 -4.61
CA GLY A 550 -18.88 1.30 -5.57
C GLY A 550 -19.54 -0.06 -5.80
N ARG A 551 -19.23 -0.72 -6.91
CA ARG A 551 -19.77 -2.04 -7.29
C ARG A 551 -18.65 -2.94 -7.81
N CYS A 552 -18.56 -4.17 -7.31
CA CYS A 552 -17.54 -5.13 -7.74
C CYS A 552 -17.96 -5.81 -9.06
N TYR A 553 -17.15 -5.69 -10.10
CA TYR A 553 -17.39 -6.29 -11.41
C TYR A 553 -16.11 -6.92 -11.96
N VAL A 554 -16.25 -8.05 -12.67
CA VAL A 554 -15.13 -8.64 -13.42
C VAL A 554 -14.69 -7.66 -14.50
N THR A 555 -13.38 -7.43 -14.60
CA THR A 555 -12.78 -6.48 -15.55
C THR A 555 -11.69 -7.13 -16.38
N LYS A 556 -11.46 -6.61 -17.60
CA LYS A 556 -10.28 -6.90 -18.41
C LYS A 556 -9.73 -5.63 -19.05
N CYS A 557 -8.41 -5.49 -19.02
CA CYS A 557 -7.70 -4.38 -19.64
C CYS A 557 -7.28 -4.77 -21.06
N VAL A 558 -7.74 -4.03 -22.07
CA VAL A 558 -7.52 -4.35 -23.49
C VAL A 558 -6.41 -3.47 -24.06
N ARG A 559 -5.27 -4.08 -24.41
CA ARG A 559 -4.05 -3.41 -24.87
C ARG A 559 -4.26 -2.56 -26.12
N ASN A 560 -5.05 -3.03 -27.08
CA ASN A 560 -5.47 -2.26 -28.25
C ASN A 560 -7.01 -2.26 -28.33
N PRO A 561 -7.71 -1.14 -28.09
CA PRO A 561 -7.24 0.26 -28.17
C PRO A 561 -6.95 0.96 -26.81
N LYS A 562 -6.39 0.29 -25.79
CA LYS A 562 -6.18 0.81 -24.42
C LYS A 562 -7.49 1.26 -23.75
N VAL A 563 -8.37 0.29 -23.50
CA VAL A 563 -9.68 0.46 -22.86
C VAL A 563 -9.89 -0.55 -21.73
N LEU A 564 -10.79 -0.22 -20.81
CA LEU A 564 -11.28 -1.11 -19.76
C LEU A 564 -12.60 -1.74 -20.21
N GLU A 565 -12.68 -3.07 -20.19
CA GLU A 565 -13.91 -3.83 -20.40
C GLU A 565 -14.46 -4.29 -19.04
N VAL A 566 -15.74 -4.03 -18.77
CA VAL A 566 -16.40 -4.36 -17.48
C VAL A 566 -17.57 -5.31 -17.72
N ASN A 567 -17.61 -6.45 -17.03
CA ASN A 567 -18.75 -7.38 -17.11
C ASN A 567 -19.79 -7.07 -16.02
N VAL A 568 -21.00 -6.70 -16.43
CA VAL A 568 -22.15 -6.44 -15.56
C VAL A 568 -23.26 -7.43 -15.89
N GLY A 569 -23.58 -8.35 -14.95
CA GLY A 569 -24.66 -9.33 -15.12
C GLY A 569 -24.48 -10.29 -16.32
N GLY A 570 -23.23 -10.55 -16.72
CA GLY A 570 -22.90 -11.38 -17.89
C GLY A 570 -22.65 -10.60 -19.18
N LYS A 571 -22.97 -9.31 -19.25
CA LYS A 571 -22.75 -8.44 -20.42
C LYS A 571 -21.48 -7.61 -20.28
N TRP A 572 -20.67 -7.52 -21.34
CA TRP A 572 -19.48 -6.64 -21.38
C TRP A 572 -19.83 -5.20 -21.79
N LEU A 573 -19.14 -4.23 -21.17
CA LEU A 573 -19.32 -2.79 -21.35
C LEU A 573 -17.94 -2.11 -21.45
N THR A 574 -17.65 -1.54 -22.63
CA THR A 574 -16.39 -0.83 -22.89
C THR A 574 -16.40 0.58 -22.31
N CYS A 575 -15.46 0.85 -21.40
CA CYS A 575 -15.08 2.19 -20.96
C CYS A 575 -14.01 2.77 -21.92
N VAL A 576 -14.44 3.69 -22.79
CA VAL A 576 -13.57 4.34 -23.81
C VAL A 576 -12.97 5.67 -23.38
N SER A 577 -13.40 6.23 -22.24
CA SER A 577 -12.83 7.45 -21.65
C SER A 577 -13.08 7.55 -20.15
N ASP A 578 -12.15 8.18 -19.42
CA ASP A 578 -12.29 8.56 -18.02
C ASP A 578 -13.68 9.16 -17.71
N TYR A 579 -14.31 8.69 -16.62
CA TYR A 579 -15.61 9.18 -16.12
C TYR A 579 -16.79 9.06 -17.07
N GLN A 580 -16.66 8.29 -18.16
CA GLN A 580 -17.78 7.93 -19.03
C GLN A 580 -18.92 7.32 -18.20
N ARG A 581 -20.14 7.77 -18.47
CA ARG A 581 -21.36 7.28 -17.82
C ARG A 581 -22.03 6.27 -18.74
N ILE A 582 -22.23 5.05 -18.24
CA ILE A 582 -22.86 3.94 -18.96
C ILE A 582 -24.04 3.45 -18.13
N ASP A 583 -25.27 3.63 -18.63
CA ASP A 583 -26.44 3.06 -17.97
C ASP A 583 -26.44 1.54 -18.20
N THR A 584 -26.35 0.76 -17.11
CA THR A 584 -26.21 -0.70 -17.17
C THR A 584 -27.51 -1.38 -17.57
N GLY A 585 -28.65 -0.78 -17.21
CA GLY A 585 -29.98 -1.18 -17.69
C GLY A 585 -30.36 -2.62 -17.33
N ILE A 586 -29.99 -3.08 -16.13
CA ILE A 586 -30.06 -4.49 -15.71
C ILE A 586 -31.42 -5.11 -16.00
N ILE A 587 -31.42 -6.05 -16.94
CA ILE A 587 -32.59 -6.52 -17.67
C ILE A 587 -33.64 -7.09 -16.72
N GLY A 588 -34.83 -6.48 -16.72
CA GLY A 588 -35.96 -6.87 -15.87
C GLY A 588 -36.11 -6.03 -14.59
N THR A 589 -35.09 -5.26 -14.17
CA THR A 589 -35.20 -4.37 -13.02
C THR A 589 -35.51 -2.93 -13.45
N ASN A 590 -36.40 -2.24 -12.72
CA ASN A 590 -36.66 -0.80 -12.90
C ASN A 590 -35.70 0.07 -12.06
N ILE A 591 -34.50 -0.42 -11.76
CA ILE A 591 -33.52 0.26 -10.91
C ILE A 591 -32.54 1.01 -11.83
N PRO A 592 -32.61 2.36 -11.94
CA PRO A 592 -31.68 3.11 -12.78
C PRO A 592 -30.30 3.10 -12.15
N GLN A 593 -29.38 2.35 -12.74
CA GLN A 593 -27.98 2.31 -12.36
C GLN A 593 -27.11 2.79 -13.52
N THR A 594 -26.28 3.80 -13.25
CA THR A 594 -25.26 4.29 -14.17
C THR A 594 -23.90 3.91 -13.61
N LEU A 595 -23.18 3.07 -14.33
CA LEU A 595 -21.75 2.84 -14.13
C LEU A 595 -20.99 4.12 -14.48
N ILE A 596 -20.01 4.49 -13.66
CA ILE A 596 -19.09 5.60 -13.93
C ILE A 596 -17.71 5.00 -14.12
N CYS A 597 -17.20 5.02 -15.34
CA CYS A 597 -15.88 4.50 -15.66
C CYS A 597 -14.81 5.23 -14.81
N PRO A 598 -13.85 4.50 -14.21
CA PRO A 598 -12.70 5.10 -13.55
C PRO A 598 -11.79 5.81 -14.57
N ARG A 599 -10.67 6.40 -14.12
CA ARG A 599 -9.60 6.74 -15.08
C ARG A 599 -9.04 5.44 -15.67
N ILE A 600 -8.74 5.42 -16.97
CA ILE A 600 -8.22 4.19 -17.60
C ILE A 600 -6.80 3.88 -17.08
N SER A 601 -6.00 4.90 -16.74
CA SER A 601 -4.70 4.74 -16.05
C SER A 601 -4.83 4.29 -14.60
N GLN A 602 -5.98 4.50 -13.95
CA GLN A 602 -6.23 4.03 -12.58
C GLN A 602 -6.65 2.55 -12.55
N ALA A 603 -7.43 2.11 -13.53
CA ALA A 603 -7.91 0.73 -13.63
C ALA A 603 -6.94 -0.23 -14.34
N CYS A 604 -6.14 0.28 -15.28
CA CYS A 604 -5.23 -0.49 -16.11
C CYS A 604 -3.81 0.12 -16.12
N PRO A 605 -3.15 0.32 -14.96
CA PRO A 605 -1.96 1.15 -14.86
C PRO A 605 -0.79 0.66 -15.72
N ASP A 606 -0.59 -0.64 -15.87
CA ASP A 606 0.52 -1.20 -16.68
C ASP A 606 0.30 -1.06 -18.20
N LEU A 607 -0.86 -0.56 -18.65
CA LEU A 607 -1.01 -0.05 -20.02
C LEU A 607 -0.32 1.31 -20.22
N PHE A 608 0.16 1.97 -19.16
CA PHE A 608 0.71 3.34 -19.17
C PHE A 608 2.15 3.33 -18.68
N CYS A 609 3.11 3.09 -19.60
CA CYS A 609 4.55 3.11 -19.33
C CYS A 609 4.97 2.20 -18.15
N PRO A 610 5.00 0.87 -18.36
CA PRO A 610 5.32 -0.12 -17.34
C PRO A 610 6.52 0.24 -16.46
N PHE A 611 6.36 0.04 -15.16
CA PHE A 611 7.35 0.33 -14.12
C PHE A 611 7.96 1.75 -14.19
N ASN A 612 7.19 2.72 -14.70
CA ASN A 612 7.62 4.09 -14.96
C ASN A 612 8.93 4.19 -15.77
N CYS A 613 9.09 3.31 -16.77
CA CYS A 613 10.27 3.23 -17.63
C CYS A 613 11.57 2.89 -16.87
N ALA A 614 11.48 2.19 -15.73
CA ALA A 614 12.61 1.78 -14.87
C ALA A 614 13.56 2.92 -14.45
N GLY A 615 13.10 4.18 -14.50
CA GLY A 615 13.94 5.36 -14.31
C GLY A 615 15.03 5.55 -15.39
N ARG A 616 14.93 4.81 -16.51
CA ARG A 616 15.88 4.78 -17.65
C ARG A 616 15.36 5.52 -18.88
N GLY A 617 14.15 6.07 -18.82
CA GLY A 617 13.53 6.85 -19.90
C GLY A 617 12.42 7.78 -19.43
N THR A 618 11.85 8.51 -20.38
CA THR A 618 10.67 9.37 -20.20
C THR A 618 9.41 8.66 -20.68
N CYS A 619 8.31 8.71 -19.94
CA CYS A 619 7.01 8.27 -20.45
C CYS A 619 6.40 9.36 -21.36
N ASN A 620 6.20 9.05 -22.64
CA ASN A 620 5.49 9.93 -23.56
C ASN A 620 3.98 9.61 -23.56
N TYR A 621 3.23 10.25 -22.64
CA TYR A 621 1.78 10.15 -22.57
C TYR A 621 1.03 10.68 -23.79
N THR A 622 1.69 11.48 -24.64
CA THR A 622 1.07 12.06 -25.85
C THR A 622 1.18 11.20 -27.10
N ASN A 623 1.98 10.12 -27.05
CA ASN A 623 2.21 9.23 -28.19
C ASN A 623 0.91 8.64 -28.75
N ARG A 624 0.84 8.49 -30.08
CA ARG A 624 -0.35 7.98 -30.77
C ARG A 624 -0.02 6.92 -31.82
N VAL A 625 -0.75 5.82 -31.75
CA VAL A 625 -0.70 4.73 -32.73
C VAL A 625 -2.08 4.62 -33.37
N ASN A 626 -2.14 4.73 -34.70
CA ASN A 626 -3.39 4.71 -35.49
C ASN A 626 -4.47 5.71 -35.00
N GLY A 627 -4.06 6.82 -34.38
CA GLY A 627 -4.92 7.87 -33.82
C GLY A 627 -5.23 7.72 -32.33
N THR A 628 -5.23 6.49 -31.81
CA THR A 628 -5.41 6.17 -30.39
C THR A 628 -4.21 6.63 -29.57
N VAL A 629 -4.45 7.18 -28.38
CA VAL A 629 -3.36 7.53 -27.44
C VAL A 629 -2.78 6.25 -26.86
N GLN A 630 -1.48 6.05 -27.05
CA GLN A 630 -0.77 4.87 -26.55
C GLN A 630 0.53 5.31 -25.89
N PRO A 631 0.51 5.59 -24.57
CA PRO A 631 1.70 5.98 -23.83
C PRO A 631 2.78 4.90 -23.93
N LYS A 632 4.02 5.34 -24.15
CA LYS A 632 5.20 4.49 -24.34
C LYS A 632 6.42 5.15 -23.68
N CYS A 633 7.33 4.32 -23.20
CA CYS A 633 8.64 4.74 -22.71
C CYS A 633 9.61 5.08 -23.86
N GLU A 634 10.26 6.22 -23.72
CA GLU A 634 11.35 6.72 -24.57
C GLU A 634 12.63 6.67 -23.71
N CYS A 635 13.43 5.61 -23.88
CA CYS A 635 14.68 5.42 -23.13
C CYS A 635 15.69 6.55 -23.40
N PHE A 636 16.47 6.91 -22.37
CA PHE A 636 17.51 7.93 -22.47
C PHE A 636 18.66 7.48 -23.39
N ASP A 637 18.95 6.18 -23.39
CA ASP A 637 19.72 5.50 -24.43
C ASP A 637 18.74 4.78 -25.39
N PRO A 638 18.67 5.15 -26.68
CA PRO A 638 17.80 4.49 -27.66
C PRO A 638 18.10 2.99 -27.87
N ASP A 639 19.30 2.53 -27.54
CA ASP A 639 19.72 1.13 -27.66
C ASP A 639 19.51 0.33 -26.34
N ASP A 640 18.87 0.91 -25.30
CA ASP A 640 18.60 0.21 -24.02
C ASP A 640 17.56 -0.92 -24.17
N THR A 641 18.05 -2.15 -24.33
CA THR A 641 17.25 -3.37 -24.36
C THR A 641 16.87 -3.89 -22.97
N SER A 642 17.07 -3.15 -21.88
CA SER A 642 16.68 -3.65 -20.56
C SER A 642 15.18 -3.90 -20.48
N GLU A 643 14.81 -4.90 -19.67
CA GLU A 643 13.45 -5.05 -19.17
C GLU A 643 12.96 -3.72 -18.59
N ALA A 644 11.66 -3.44 -18.76
CA ALA A 644 11.00 -2.25 -18.23
C ALA A 644 11.46 -0.86 -18.74
N CYS A 645 12.44 -0.73 -19.67
CA CYS A 645 12.70 0.53 -20.38
C CYS A 645 12.10 0.54 -21.79
N SER A 646 12.52 -0.38 -22.65
CA SER A 646 12.00 -0.55 -24.02
C SER A 646 10.67 -1.32 -24.02
N ASP A 647 10.16 -1.74 -25.19
CA ASP A 647 8.90 -2.55 -25.28
C ASP A 647 9.04 -3.98 -24.69
N SER A 648 10.14 -4.23 -23.98
CA SER A 648 10.57 -5.47 -23.33
C SER A 648 9.69 -5.81 -22.12
N LEU A 649 8.68 -6.65 -22.38
CA LEU A 649 7.92 -7.43 -21.41
C LEU A 649 7.05 -6.63 -20.41
N ILE A 650 5.83 -6.30 -20.83
CA ILE A 650 4.68 -6.35 -19.92
C ILE A 650 4.51 -7.84 -19.52
N PRO A 651 4.42 -8.20 -18.23
CA PRO A 651 4.29 -9.59 -17.78
C PRO A 651 3.11 -10.36 -18.40
N GLU A 652 3.26 -11.69 -18.48
CA GLU A 652 2.19 -12.61 -18.86
C GLU A 652 1.09 -12.60 -17.78
N GLY A 653 -0.17 -12.29 -18.13
CA GLY A 653 -1.27 -12.25 -17.17
C GLY A 653 -2.51 -11.49 -17.66
N ASP A 654 -2.61 -10.21 -17.31
CA ASP A 654 -3.91 -9.55 -17.09
C ASP A 654 -4.47 -8.74 -18.26
N PHE A 655 -3.80 -8.79 -19.42
CA PHE A 655 -4.15 -7.97 -20.59
C PHE A 655 -4.57 -8.81 -21.80
N LEU A 656 -5.67 -8.40 -22.43
CA LEU A 656 -6.07 -8.93 -23.74
C LEU A 656 -5.49 -8.05 -24.84
N ASP A 657 -4.96 -8.62 -25.92
CA ASP A 657 -4.47 -7.84 -27.06
C ASP A 657 -5.61 -7.11 -27.80
N ASP A 658 -6.77 -7.77 -27.94
CA ASP A 658 -8.05 -7.23 -28.40
C ASP A 658 -9.24 -7.84 -27.61
N SER A 659 -10.46 -7.34 -27.81
CA SER A 659 -11.66 -7.83 -27.12
C SER A 659 -12.37 -9.02 -27.79
N SER A 660 -11.79 -9.65 -28.82
CA SER A 660 -12.47 -10.69 -29.63
C SER A 660 -12.78 -12.00 -28.88
N GLY A 661 -12.11 -12.24 -27.75
CA GLY A 661 -12.37 -13.37 -26.85
C GLY A 661 -13.47 -13.10 -25.80
N LEU A 662 -14.02 -11.89 -25.72
CA LEU A 662 -15.07 -11.54 -24.76
C LEU A 662 -16.46 -11.83 -25.33
N PHE A 663 -17.21 -12.69 -24.67
CA PHE A 663 -18.56 -13.08 -25.05
C PHE A 663 -19.58 -12.73 -23.96
N ASP A 664 -20.70 -12.13 -24.35
CA ASP A 664 -21.85 -11.91 -23.48
C ASP A 664 -22.46 -13.26 -23.08
N ASN A 665 -22.51 -13.52 -21.78
CA ASN A 665 -23.09 -14.72 -21.17
C ASN A 665 -24.07 -14.29 -20.08
N LEU A 666 -25.22 -13.76 -20.50
CA LEU A 666 -26.27 -13.25 -19.62
C LEU A 666 -26.70 -14.31 -18.59
N GLU A 667 -26.73 -13.93 -17.31
CA GLU A 667 -27.35 -14.77 -16.28
C GLU A 667 -28.88 -14.71 -16.41
N GLU A 668 -29.53 -15.84 -16.74
CA GLU A 668 -30.99 -15.95 -16.80
C GLU A 668 -31.63 -15.99 -15.39
N ASN A 669 -31.44 -14.93 -14.60
CA ASN A 669 -32.02 -14.76 -13.26
C ASN A 669 -33.53 -14.41 -13.34
N PHE A 670 -34.30 -15.29 -13.98
CA PHE A 670 -35.70 -15.13 -14.41
C PHE A 670 -36.68 -14.76 -13.28
N PHE A 671 -36.37 -15.11 -12.02
CA PHE A 671 -37.26 -14.89 -10.87
C PHE A 671 -36.93 -13.65 -10.03
N ASP A 672 -35.74 -13.06 -10.17
CA ASP A 672 -35.30 -11.92 -9.34
C ASP A 672 -36.05 -10.61 -9.68
N PRO A 673 -36.27 -10.26 -10.96
CA PRO A 673 -37.21 -9.18 -11.34
C PRO A 673 -38.60 -9.31 -10.72
N LEU A 674 -39.07 -10.55 -10.58
CA LEU A 674 -40.36 -10.88 -9.99
C LEU A 674 -40.38 -10.54 -8.49
N LEU A 675 -39.30 -10.80 -7.77
CA LEU A 675 -39.15 -10.49 -6.34
C LEU A 675 -39.04 -8.99 -6.03
N VAL A 676 -38.35 -8.20 -6.89
CA VAL A 676 -38.25 -6.73 -6.73
C VAL A 676 -39.62 -6.08 -6.62
N VAL A 677 -40.61 -6.57 -7.39
CA VAL A 677 -42.00 -6.05 -7.37
C VAL A 677 -42.70 -6.27 -6.03
N PHE A 678 -42.33 -7.28 -5.23
CA PHE A 678 -42.95 -7.56 -3.93
C PHE A 678 -42.25 -6.86 -2.74
N ILE A 679 -40.98 -6.50 -2.89
CA ILE A 679 -40.15 -6.00 -1.78
C ILE A 679 -40.28 -4.48 -1.60
N ASP A 680 -40.56 -3.72 -2.68
CA ASP A 680 -40.58 -2.26 -2.58
C ASP A 680 -41.83 -1.70 -1.85
N HIS A 681 -41.56 -1.00 -0.75
CA HIS A 681 -42.51 -0.21 0.04
C HIS A 681 -43.92 -0.83 0.26
N PRO A 682 -44.07 -1.92 1.03
CA PRO A 682 -45.40 -2.47 1.39
C PRO A 682 -46.34 -1.41 2.02
N ASN A 683 -45.77 -0.40 2.68
CA ASN A 683 -46.44 0.77 3.25
C ASN A 683 -47.22 1.62 2.23
N LYS A 684 -46.91 1.51 0.93
CA LYS A 684 -47.54 2.27 -0.17
C LYS A 684 -48.57 1.46 -0.96
N TRP A 685 -48.76 0.18 -0.64
CA TRP A 685 -49.59 -0.72 -1.43
C TRP A 685 -51.09 -0.48 -1.23
N THR A 686 -51.81 -0.37 -2.34
CA THR A 686 -53.28 -0.29 -2.32
C THR A 686 -53.90 -1.68 -2.16
N GLY A 687 -55.20 -1.74 -1.81
CA GLY A 687 -55.94 -3.02 -1.83
C GLY A 687 -55.94 -3.71 -3.20
N ALA A 688 -55.84 -2.94 -4.30
CA ALA A 688 -55.68 -3.48 -5.64
C ALA A 688 -54.27 -4.07 -5.87
N SER A 689 -53.21 -3.43 -5.33
CA SER A 689 -51.83 -3.93 -5.40
C SER A 689 -51.72 -5.33 -4.79
N TRP A 690 -52.34 -5.55 -3.62
CA TRP A 690 -52.39 -6.86 -2.96
C TRP A 690 -53.21 -7.91 -3.75
N ALA A 691 -54.26 -7.49 -4.47
CA ALA A 691 -55.05 -8.40 -5.32
C ALA A 691 -54.28 -8.85 -6.58
N TRP A 692 -53.52 -7.94 -7.22
CA TRP A 692 -52.63 -8.30 -8.33
C TRP A 692 -51.48 -9.20 -7.87
N ALA A 693 -50.85 -8.88 -6.74
CA ALA A 693 -49.79 -9.67 -6.13
C ALA A 693 -50.22 -11.12 -5.81
N THR A 694 -51.38 -11.30 -5.17
CA THR A 694 -51.93 -12.64 -4.89
C THR A 694 -52.33 -13.39 -6.16
N GLY A 695 -52.84 -12.71 -7.18
CA GLY A 695 -53.08 -13.28 -8.50
C GLY A 695 -51.80 -13.81 -9.17
N LEU A 696 -50.72 -13.02 -9.14
CA LEU A 696 -49.40 -13.37 -9.70
C LEU A 696 -48.75 -14.56 -8.98
N ILE A 697 -48.78 -14.56 -7.64
CA ILE A 697 -48.31 -15.70 -6.83
C ILE A 697 -49.12 -16.97 -7.16
N THR A 698 -50.44 -16.85 -7.31
CA THR A 698 -51.31 -17.99 -7.68
C THR A 698 -50.96 -18.52 -9.07
N MET A 699 -50.74 -17.65 -10.06
CA MET A 699 -50.26 -18.05 -11.40
C MET A 699 -48.90 -18.75 -11.35
N CYS A 700 -47.96 -18.26 -10.55
CA CYS A 700 -46.63 -18.86 -10.40
C CYS A 700 -46.72 -20.26 -9.75
N LEU A 701 -47.53 -20.41 -8.70
CA LEU A 701 -47.81 -21.71 -8.08
C LEU A 701 -48.49 -22.70 -9.04
N ILE A 702 -49.42 -22.23 -9.89
CA ILE A 702 -50.05 -23.05 -10.93
C ILE A 702 -49.02 -23.50 -11.97
N LEU A 703 -48.12 -22.62 -12.42
CA LEU A 703 -47.05 -22.95 -13.36
C LEU A 703 -46.07 -23.98 -12.76
N LEU A 704 -45.66 -23.81 -11.50
CA LEU A 704 -44.84 -24.79 -10.77
C LEU A 704 -45.54 -26.15 -10.64
N LEU A 705 -46.84 -26.18 -10.34
CA LEU A 705 -47.62 -27.43 -10.29
C LEU A 705 -47.73 -28.09 -11.67
N CYS A 706 -47.91 -27.32 -12.74
CA CYS A 706 -47.90 -27.85 -14.12
C CYS A 706 -46.53 -28.46 -14.48
N ILE A 707 -45.43 -27.77 -14.18
CA ILE A 707 -44.06 -28.27 -14.42
C ILE A 707 -43.83 -29.56 -13.61
N CYS A 708 -44.13 -29.58 -12.32
CA CYS A 708 -44.02 -30.77 -11.48
C CYS A 708 -44.90 -31.94 -11.96
N SER A 709 -46.09 -31.67 -12.52
CA SER A 709 -46.95 -32.72 -13.11
C SER A 709 -46.35 -33.36 -14.37
N SER A 710 -45.46 -32.65 -15.07
CA SER A 710 -44.79 -33.13 -16.29
C SER A 710 -43.70 -34.18 -16.01
N PHE A 711 -43.22 -34.25 -14.75
CA PHE A 711 -42.14 -35.14 -14.33
C PHE A 711 -42.61 -36.42 -13.60
N MET A 712 -43.91 -36.73 -13.57
CA MET A 712 -44.38 -37.99 -12.97
C MET A 712 -43.93 -39.21 -13.80
N PRO A 713 -43.24 -40.21 -13.20
CA PRO A 713 -42.74 -41.36 -13.95
C PRO A 713 -43.87 -42.23 -14.53
N GLN A 714 -43.85 -42.43 -15.85
CA GLN A 714 -44.70 -43.41 -16.53
C GLN A 714 -44.51 -44.81 -15.91
N ARG A 715 -45.57 -45.38 -15.35
CA ARG A 715 -45.56 -46.74 -14.79
C ARG A 715 -45.25 -47.75 -15.91
N LYS A 716 -44.06 -48.36 -15.87
CA LYS A 716 -43.68 -49.48 -16.75
C LYS A 716 -44.77 -50.56 -16.71
N SER A 717 -45.43 -50.80 -17.84
CA SER A 717 -46.42 -51.88 -17.95
C SER A 717 -45.74 -53.24 -17.88
N LYS A 718 -46.37 -54.20 -17.19
CA LYS A 718 -45.84 -55.57 -17.13
C LYS A 718 -46.11 -56.27 -18.46
N ALA A 719 -45.06 -56.60 -19.20
CA ALA A 719 -45.16 -57.50 -20.34
C ALA A 719 -45.66 -58.88 -19.86
N LYS A 720 -46.69 -59.43 -20.52
CA LYS A 720 -47.08 -60.83 -20.34
C LYS A 720 -46.06 -61.71 -21.05
N ILE A 721 -45.33 -62.52 -20.29
CA ILE A 721 -44.58 -63.65 -20.83
C ILE A 721 -45.59 -64.75 -21.17
N TYR A 722 -45.48 -65.32 -22.38
CA TYR A 722 -46.25 -66.49 -22.79
C TYR A 722 -45.36 -67.74 -22.70
N ARG A 723 -45.51 -68.49 -21.60
CA ARG A 723 -45.42 -69.96 -21.53
C ARG A 723 -45.93 -70.45 -20.19
#